data_AF-A0A961CYS8-F1
#
_entry.id   AF-A0A961CYS8-F1
#
_cell.length_a   1.000
_cell.length_b   1.000
_cell.length_c   1.000
_cell.angle_alpha   90.00
_cell.angle_beta   90.00
_cell.angle_gamma   90.00
#
_symmetry.space_group_name_H-M   'P 1'
#
loop_
_entity.id
_entity.type
_entity.pdbx_description
1 polymer ?
#
loop_
_entity_poly.entity_id
_entity_poly.type
_entity_poly.pdbx_seq_one_letter_code
_entity_poly.pdbx_strand_id
1 'polypeptide(L)'
;FRLAGATRGQLRRAALGEAVVLAAVSSVLGVPLGVLLATLIERALGALGSAVPTAGPPLTPAAAAVAVAMGVLATVAAAWRPVATACAVPPVEAVQEVPTVPSRHRHPVVRSAARAIVALAAVGAVGLLASVEVAVVLAVSAAVAVSVFLLGFVPGVLTATVAMVMRRFPFRPRPLRLVAARDARRNPSRTAATTAAVLLAAAVVSGLAVFLASFTDSVDEAVGNLVAADLVVDSETFTRGGLPSDLVEQLAFVDGVDQASGWKLGRGSVGEYSVRMTGLDAAAAPEVLDLGFEGPDPGALEVGEVWVSAQFADRAGVEIGDSLPVLFHSGGSENLVVTGIYNSGEALLGDLVMEGSVLSAQVPATNDIVALVATDGEASTEAAVRELAESYGVPSVLGPAEFVSARGEMLRGFERVILWMLLFTLLQALVGVVNTLVLSVGERRREFGLLRVAGTSRAALMRMVLFEGVAFSSVGTLLGILAGTGAAAVGVWALGSIGFGVFTVPVWALLGIAVAAVLVGVAAAWFPARMAAAVPPLDAVADIGAESALSARRRRLRRRVRQPAGTPGPATGVRPEPVGPPPVAPVQAPPTEPVGAPVTPPPFDPSRLPSPVHLGAATVVEPTGPAAQPVAGGSAPATGQRPAVTGPVQPEPSVAQPVAIADATAGEDPWGDQIRQTRPARPVVPPGGEDVPPASPAAAGQPGPSGATPEGVPSPAVPRRAASRRSR
;
A
#
# COMPACT_ATOMS: atom_id res chain seq x y z
N PHE A 1 30.94 -18.65 -12.21
CA PHE A 1 31.11 -17.31 -12.83
C PHE A 1 32.32 -16.53 -12.31
N ARG A 2 32.34 -15.90 -11.12
CA ARG A 2 33.47 -15.02 -10.72
C ARG A 2 34.85 -15.71 -10.63
N LEU A 3 34.89 -17.00 -10.33
CA LEU A 3 36.11 -17.83 -10.38
C LEU A 3 36.57 -18.17 -11.81
N ALA A 4 35.69 -17.99 -12.79
CA ALA A 4 35.94 -18.17 -14.23
C ALA A 4 36.01 -16.79 -14.93
N GLY A 5 36.65 -15.81 -14.30
CA GLY A 5 36.93 -14.48 -14.87
C GLY A 5 35.80 -13.45 -14.87
N ALA A 6 34.53 -13.82 -14.65
CA ALA A 6 33.41 -12.89 -14.77
C ALA A 6 33.47 -11.73 -13.75
N THR A 7 33.42 -10.48 -14.25
CA THR A 7 33.49 -9.27 -13.41
C THR A 7 32.20 -9.01 -12.63
N ARG A 8 32.29 -8.25 -11.53
CA ARG A 8 31.10 -7.77 -10.78
C ARG A 8 30.14 -6.96 -11.66
N GLY A 9 30.67 -6.17 -12.60
CA GLY A 9 29.88 -5.30 -13.48
C GLY A 9 29.15 -6.04 -14.61
N GLN A 10 29.69 -7.17 -15.08
CA GLN A 10 28.99 -8.07 -16.00
C GLN A 10 27.86 -8.81 -15.28
N LEU A 11 28.14 -9.40 -14.11
CA LEU A 11 27.14 -10.14 -13.33
C LEU A 11 25.97 -9.27 -12.86
N ARG A 12 26.24 -8.03 -12.41
CA ARG A 12 25.16 -7.08 -12.05
C ARG A 12 24.30 -6.73 -13.25
N ARG A 13 24.90 -6.55 -14.44
CA ARG A 13 24.15 -6.26 -15.67
C ARG A 13 23.33 -7.46 -16.17
N ALA A 14 23.89 -8.67 -16.13
CA ALA A 14 23.19 -9.89 -16.51
C ALA A 14 21.94 -10.12 -15.64
N ALA A 15 22.09 -10.13 -14.31
CA ALA A 15 20.98 -10.39 -13.40
C ALA A 15 19.94 -9.26 -13.35
N LEU A 16 20.32 -8.00 -13.62
CA LEU A 16 19.34 -6.93 -13.81
C LEU A 16 18.64 -7.01 -15.17
N GLY A 17 19.33 -7.43 -16.24
CA GLY A 17 18.72 -7.67 -17.54
C GLY A 17 17.70 -8.82 -17.50
N GLU A 18 18.04 -9.91 -16.82
CA GLU A 18 17.12 -11.02 -16.51
C GLU A 18 15.88 -10.52 -15.76
N ALA A 19 16.06 -9.69 -14.72
CA ALA A 19 14.95 -9.09 -13.99
C ALA A 19 14.08 -8.15 -14.86
N VAL A 20 14.68 -7.34 -15.75
CA VAL A 20 13.95 -6.49 -16.70
C VAL A 20 13.11 -7.32 -17.67
N VAL A 21 13.70 -8.37 -18.26
CA VAL A 21 12.98 -9.26 -19.21
C VAL A 21 11.84 -9.99 -18.52
N LEU A 22 12.09 -10.57 -17.34
CA LEU A 22 11.06 -11.26 -16.58
C LEU A 22 9.92 -10.31 -16.17
N ALA A 23 10.25 -9.08 -15.77
CA ALA A 23 9.28 -8.06 -15.40
C ALA A 23 8.48 -7.56 -16.60
N ALA A 24 9.11 -7.34 -17.76
CA ALA A 24 8.41 -6.91 -18.97
C ALA A 24 7.40 -7.95 -19.44
N VAL A 25 7.78 -9.23 -19.48
CA VAL A 25 6.87 -10.33 -19.80
C VAL A 25 5.74 -10.44 -18.76
N SER A 26 6.06 -10.34 -17.47
CA SER A 26 5.07 -10.41 -16.39
C SER A 26 4.07 -9.24 -16.42
N SER A 27 4.55 -8.03 -16.69
CA SER A 27 3.72 -6.83 -16.88
C SER A 27 2.78 -6.97 -18.08
N VAL A 28 3.29 -7.39 -19.24
CA VAL A 28 2.51 -7.51 -20.48
C VAL A 28 1.44 -8.61 -20.36
N LEU A 29 1.72 -9.72 -19.67
CA LEU A 29 0.72 -10.74 -19.35
C LEU A 29 -0.23 -10.33 -18.22
N GLY A 30 0.24 -9.46 -17.30
CA GLY A 30 -0.54 -8.97 -16.17
C GLY A 30 -1.68 -8.03 -16.57
N VAL A 31 -1.48 -7.17 -17.58
CA VAL A 31 -2.53 -6.26 -18.09
C VAL A 31 -3.81 -7.01 -18.51
N PRO A 32 -3.81 -7.93 -19.49
CA PRO A 32 -5.04 -8.61 -19.92
C PRO A 32 -5.66 -9.48 -18.83
N LEU A 33 -4.85 -10.04 -17.92
CA LEU A 33 -5.37 -10.76 -16.74
C LEU A 33 -6.09 -9.81 -15.78
N GLY A 34 -5.58 -8.58 -15.61
CA GLY A 34 -6.24 -7.51 -14.87
C GLY A 34 -7.58 -7.07 -15.50
N VAL A 35 -7.63 -6.92 -16.83
CA VAL A 35 -8.89 -6.62 -17.54
C VAL A 35 -9.92 -7.75 -17.37
N LEU A 36 -9.49 -9.00 -17.50
CA LEU A 36 -10.34 -10.18 -17.29
C LEU A 36 -10.88 -10.23 -15.86
N LEU A 37 -10.06 -9.91 -14.86
CA LEU A 37 -10.50 -9.87 -13.47
C LEU A 37 -11.45 -8.70 -13.18
N ALA A 38 -11.16 -7.51 -13.71
CA ALA A 38 -12.02 -6.33 -13.57
C ALA A 38 -13.41 -6.58 -14.17
N THR A 39 -13.48 -7.10 -15.40
CA THR A 39 -14.76 -7.43 -16.06
C THR A 39 -15.49 -8.62 -15.43
N LEU A 40 -14.80 -9.52 -14.72
CA LEU A 40 -15.44 -10.53 -13.87
C LEU A 40 -16.06 -9.92 -12.60
N ILE A 41 -15.34 -9.00 -11.93
CA ILE A 41 -15.85 -8.29 -10.75
C ILE A 41 -17.05 -7.41 -11.13
N GLU A 42 -16.96 -6.65 -12.22
CA GLU A 42 -18.03 -5.81 -12.78
C GLU A 42 -19.30 -6.62 -13.06
N ARG A 43 -19.17 -7.79 -13.72
CA ARG A 43 -20.30 -8.70 -13.95
C ARG A 43 -20.86 -9.31 -12.68
N ALA A 44 -20.02 -9.64 -11.70
CA ALA A 44 -20.47 -10.16 -10.41
C ALA A 44 -21.20 -9.10 -9.58
N LEU A 45 -20.77 -7.84 -9.65
CA LEU A 45 -21.44 -6.69 -9.03
C LEU A 45 -22.81 -6.41 -9.68
N GLY A 46 -22.87 -6.35 -11.02
CA GLY A 46 -24.13 -6.19 -11.75
C GLY A 46 -25.12 -7.33 -11.48
N ALA A 47 -24.65 -8.59 -11.42
CA ALA A 47 -25.47 -9.75 -11.07
C ALA A 47 -25.95 -9.76 -9.60
N LEU A 48 -25.38 -8.91 -8.73
CA LEU A 48 -25.80 -8.69 -7.35
C LEU A 48 -26.65 -7.41 -7.20
N GLY A 49 -27.09 -6.78 -8.29
CA GLY A 49 -27.90 -5.56 -8.25
C GLY A 49 -27.16 -4.40 -7.58
N SER A 50 -25.96 -4.06 -8.03
CA SER A 50 -25.26 -2.86 -7.56
C SER A 50 -25.54 -1.66 -8.48
N ALA A 51 -26.10 -0.58 -7.95
CA ALA A 51 -26.29 0.70 -8.63
C ALA A 51 -24.98 1.49 -8.87
N VAL A 52 -23.86 0.80 -9.10
CA VAL A 52 -22.57 1.40 -9.45
C VAL A 52 -22.54 1.64 -10.96
N PRO A 53 -22.42 2.88 -11.46
CA PRO A 53 -22.46 3.14 -12.90
C PRO A 53 -21.34 2.40 -13.66
N THR A 54 -21.72 1.42 -14.48
CA THR A 54 -20.80 0.62 -15.30
C THR A 54 -20.34 1.39 -16.54
N ALA A 55 -19.60 2.48 -16.31
CA ALA A 55 -18.70 3.06 -17.31
C ALA A 55 -17.53 2.09 -17.52
N GLY A 56 -17.80 1.01 -18.25
CA GLY A 56 -16.93 -0.15 -18.38
C GLY A 56 -15.49 0.23 -18.74
N PRO A 57 -14.49 -0.44 -18.13
CA PRO A 57 -13.18 0.14 -17.83
C PRO A 57 -12.52 0.76 -19.08
N PRO A 58 -12.40 2.11 -19.16
CA PRO A 58 -11.79 2.79 -20.29
C PRO A 58 -10.27 2.62 -20.20
N LEU A 59 -9.81 1.45 -20.65
CA LEU A 59 -8.42 1.01 -20.53
C LEU A 59 -7.54 1.74 -21.56
N THR A 60 -7.29 3.02 -21.30
CA THR A 60 -6.51 3.86 -22.21
C THR A 60 -5.12 3.25 -22.44
N PRO A 61 -4.55 3.37 -23.66
CA PRO A 61 -3.18 2.91 -23.92
C PRO A 61 -2.16 3.52 -22.95
N ALA A 62 -2.40 4.76 -22.47
CA ALA A 62 -1.62 5.42 -21.44
C ALA A 62 -1.69 4.68 -20.09
N ALA A 63 -2.88 4.32 -19.59
CA ALA A 63 -3.04 3.58 -18.34
C ALA A 63 -2.36 2.20 -18.40
N ALA A 64 -2.50 1.49 -19.53
CA ALA A 64 -1.81 0.22 -19.78
C ALA A 64 -0.27 0.39 -19.78
N ALA A 65 0.25 1.42 -20.46
CA ALA A 65 1.68 1.72 -20.50
C ALA A 65 2.23 2.08 -19.11
N VAL A 66 1.51 2.87 -18.31
CA VAL A 66 1.88 3.21 -16.93
C VAL A 66 1.89 1.97 -16.04
N ALA A 67 0.89 1.09 -16.14
CA ALA A 67 0.85 -0.16 -15.39
C ALA A 67 2.04 -1.07 -15.74
N VAL A 68 2.37 -1.22 -17.04
CA VAL A 68 3.54 -1.99 -17.49
C VAL A 68 4.84 -1.39 -16.94
N ALA A 69 5.00 -0.07 -17.05
CA ALA A 69 6.18 0.65 -16.56
C ALA A 69 6.35 0.51 -15.04
N MET A 70 5.28 0.66 -14.25
CA MET A 70 5.33 0.46 -12.80
C MET A 70 5.73 -0.98 -12.42
N GLY A 71 5.19 -1.99 -13.09
CA GLY A 71 5.56 -3.39 -12.86
C GLY A 71 7.04 -3.67 -13.13
N VAL A 72 7.59 -3.10 -14.21
CA VAL A 72 9.03 -3.17 -14.53
C VAL A 72 9.87 -2.44 -13.49
N LEU A 73 9.55 -1.18 -13.19
CA LEU A 73 10.29 -0.36 -12.23
C LEU A 73 10.30 -0.97 -10.82
N ALA A 74 9.16 -1.44 -10.33
CA ALA A 74 9.04 -2.09 -9.02
C ALA A 74 9.86 -3.38 -8.94
N THR A 75 9.84 -4.21 -9.98
CA THR A 75 10.60 -5.47 -10.02
C THR A 75 12.11 -5.20 -10.08
N VAL A 76 12.55 -4.24 -10.89
CA VAL A 76 13.97 -3.84 -10.97
C VAL A 76 14.47 -3.23 -9.65
N ALA A 77 13.67 -2.38 -9.01
CA ALA A 77 13.99 -1.80 -7.70
C ALA A 77 14.10 -2.89 -6.61
N ALA A 78 13.18 -3.86 -6.60
CA ALA A 78 13.21 -4.99 -5.69
C ALA A 78 14.44 -5.90 -5.92
N ALA A 79 14.79 -6.17 -7.18
CA ALA A 79 15.94 -7.00 -7.56
C ALA A 79 17.29 -6.33 -7.29
N TRP A 80 17.38 -5.00 -7.37
CA TRP A 80 18.63 -4.23 -7.27
C TRP A 80 19.48 -4.59 -6.04
N ARG A 81 18.86 -4.63 -4.86
CA ARG A 81 19.57 -4.86 -3.60
C ARG A 81 20.05 -6.31 -3.42
N PRO A 82 19.21 -7.35 -3.63
CA PRO A 82 19.67 -8.74 -3.72
C PRO A 82 20.82 -8.91 -4.70
N VAL A 83 20.69 -8.45 -5.95
CA VAL A 83 21.72 -8.59 -6.99
C VAL A 83 23.02 -7.88 -6.59
N ALA A 84 22.94 -6.66 -6.06
CA ALA A 84 24.11 -5.93 -5.57
C ALA A 84 24.82 -6.68 -4.43
N THR A 85 24.08 -7.26 -3.48
CA THR A 85 24.68 -8.06 -2.39
C THR A 85 25.29 -9.37 -2.88
N ALA A 86 24.63 -10.11 -3.77
CA ALA A 86 25.16 -11.34 -4.34
C ALA A 86 26.44 -11.09 -5.17
N CYS A 87 26.46 -10.03 -5.97
CA CYS A 87 27.65 -9.64 -6.75
C CYS A 87 28.83 -9.20 -5.87
N ALA A 88 28.58 -8.71 -4.65
CA ALA A 88 29.62 -8.26 -3.73
C ALA A 88 30.49 -9.42 -3.19
N VAL A 89 29.89 -10.58 -2.89
CA VAL A 89 30.51 -11.74 -2.21
C VAL A 89 31.88 -12.10 -2.83
N PRO A 90 32.96 -12.26 -2.02
CA PRO A 90 34.26 -12.71 -2.52
C PRO A 90 34.20 -14.08 -3.22
N PRO A 91 34.95 -14.29 -4.32
CA PRO A 91 34.89 -15.56 -5.07
C PRO A 91 35.31 -16.78 -4.25
N VAL A 92 36.19 -16.58 -3.26
CA VAL A 92 36.72 -17.63 -2.38
C VAL A 92 35.71 -18.02 -1.28
N GLU A 93 34.91 -17.08 -0.77
CA GLU A 93 33.83 -17.38 0.18
C GLU A 93 32.75 -18.26 -0.47
N ALA A 94 32.45 -18.02 -1.76
CA ALA A 94 31.48 -18.80 -2.53
C ALA A 94 31.89 -20.26 -2.80
N VAL A 95 33.11 -20.70 -2.40
CA VAL A 95 33.56 -22.10 -2.46
C VAL A 95 33.45 -22.80 -1.10
N GLN A 96 33.21 -22.05 -0.01
CA GLN A 96 33.13 -22.61 1.34
C GLN A 96 31.71 -23.04 1.67
N GLU A 97 31.47 -24.36 1.65
CA GLU A 97 30.17 -25.00 1.97
C GLU A 97 29.63 -24.61 3.36
N VAL A 98 30.50 -24.16 4.27
CA VAL A 98 30.14 -23.50 5.52
C VAL A 98 30.30 -22.00 5.33
N PRO A 99 29.25 -21.24 4.94
CA PRO A 99 29.32 -19.79 4.89
C PRO A 99 29.51 -19.26 6.32
N THR A 100 30.72 -18.79 6.62
CA THR A 100 31.06 -18.16 7.90
C THR A 100 30.47 -16.75 7.96
N VAL A 101 29.14 -16.65 7.97
CA VAL A 101 28.42 -15.40 8.18
C VAL A 101 28.89 -14.82 9.52
N PRO A 102 29.60 -13.67 9.54
CA PRO A 102 30.09 -13.14 10.80
C PRO A 102 28.88 -12.65 11.59
N SER A 103 28.56 -13.36 12.67
CA SER A 103 27.45 -13.06 13.60
C SER A 103 27.71 -11.75 14.37
N ARG A 104 27.70 -10.63 13.64
CA ARG A 104 27.96 -9.29 14.14
C ARG A 104 26.69 -8.77 14.81
N HIS A 105 26.47 -9.28 16.03
CA HIS A 105 25.39 -8.94 16.95
C HIS A 105 25.41 -7.43 17.28
N ARG A 106 24.89 -6.60 16.37
CA ARG A 106 24.57 -5.20 16.61
C ARG A 106 23.06 -5.08 16.61
N HIS A 107 22.52 -4.49 17.68
CA HIS A 107 21.07 -4.41 17.90
C HIS A 107 20.38 -3.79 16.68
N PRO A 108 19.34 -4.45 16.10
CA PRO A 108 18.71 -3.95 14.88
C PRO A 108 18.09 -2.56 15.09
N VAL A 109 17.56 -2.30 16.29
CA VAL A 109 17.04 -1.00 16.74
C VAL A 109 18.09 0.12 16.64
N VAL A 110 19.33 -0.12 17.07
CA VAL A 110 20.42 0.88 16.98
C VAL A 110 20.78 1.14 15.51
N ARG A 111 20.68 0.13 14.64
CA ARG A 111 20.92 0.29 13.19
C ARG A 111 19.74 0.91 12.45
N SER A 112 18.51 0.74 12.91
CA SER A 112 17.34 1.46 12.35
C SER A 112 17.35 2.92 12.78
N ALA A 113 17.58 3.20 14.07
CA ALA A 113 17.75 4.56 14.60
C ALA A 113 18.88 5.32 13.90
N ALA A 114 20.08 4.74 13.77
CA ALA A 114 21.19 5.43 13.09
C ALA A 114 20.92 5.69 11.60
N ARG A 115 20.10 4.88 10.93
CA ARG A 115 19.64 5.15 9.55
C ARG A 115 18.56 6.23 9.50
N ALA A 116 17.62 6.21 10.44
CA ALA A 116 16.57 7.22 10.55
C ALA A 116 17.17 8.61 10.80
N ILE A 117 18.15 8.73 11.70
CA ILE A 117 18.88 9.97 11.99
C ILE A 117 19.64 10.47 10.75
N VAL A 118 20.31 9.59 9.99
CA VAL A 118 20.99 9.99 8.74
C VAL A 118 20.00 10.39 7.65
N ALA A 119 18.83 9.76 7.56
CA ALA A 119 17.79 10.13 6.62
C ALA A 119 17.11 11.47 6.99
N LEU A 120 16.83 11.68 8.28
CA LEU A 120 16.35 12.94 8.84
C LEU A 120 17.30 14.10 8.48
N ALA A 121 18.59 13.93 8.76
CA ALA A 121 19.61 14.93 8.48
C ALA A 121 19.76 15.21 6.97
N ALA A 122 19.67 14.17 6.12
CA ALA A 122 19.74 14.34 4.67
C ALA A 122 18.53 15.10 4.11
N VAL A 123 17.30 14.75 4.51
CA VAL A 123 16.09 15.43 4.04
C VAL A 123 15.98 16.85 4.60
N GLY A 124 16.30 17.06 5.88
CA GLY A 124 16.34 18.39 6.49
C GLY A 124 17.33 19.33 5.79
N ALA A 125 18.53 18.83 5.46
CA ALA A 125 19.52 19.61 4.71
C ALA A 125 19.03 19.97 3.29
N VAL A 126 18.36 19.05 2.57
CA VAL A 126 17.79 19.36 1.24
C VAL A 126 16.64 20.37 1.34
N GLY A 127 15.75 20.24 2.32
CA GLY A 127 14.64 21.18 2.51
C GLY A 127 15.11 22.61 2.82
N LEU A 128 16.11 22.75 3.70
CA LEU A 128 16.75 24.02 4.02
C LEU A 128 17.48 24.65 2.83
N LEU A 129 18.08 23.82 1.94
CA LEU A 129 18.72 24.29 0.71
C LEU A 129 17.74 24.65 -0.41
N ALA A 130 16.49 24.18 -0.32
CA ALA A 130 15.44 24.41 -1.32
C ALA A 130 14.48 25.56 -0.93
N SER A 131 14.79 26.33 0.12
CA SER A 131 13.96 27.43 0.64
C SER A 131 12.51 27.03 0.98
N VAL A 132 12.28 25.75 1.29
CA VAL A 132 10.96 25.24 1.67
C VAL A 132 10.65 25.61 3.11
N GLU A 133 9.38 25.92 3.38
CA GLU A 133 8.88 26.29 4.70
C GLU A 133 9.27 25.28 5.80
N VAL A 134 9.75 25.80 6.94
CA VAL A 134 10.38 24.99 7.99
C VAL A 134 9.43 23.94 8.56
N ALA A 135 8.14 24.24 8.68
CA ALA A 135 7.11 23.29 9.12
C ALA A 135 7.02 22.08 8.18
N VAL A 136 6.95 22.31 6.87
CA VAL A 136 6.92 21.27 5.84
C VAL A 136 8.22 20.46 5.82
N VAL A 137 9.39 21.11 5.94
CA VAL A 137 10.69 20.43 6.02
C VAL A 137 10.77 19.52 7.25
N LEU A 138 10.29 19.98 8.41
CA LEU A 138 10.24 19.18 9.64
C LEU A 138 9.26 18.00 9.50
N ALA A 139 8.06 18.22 8.98
CA ALA A 139 7.06 17.17 8.78
C ALA A 139 7.55 16.07 7.82
N VAL A 140 8.06 16.44 6.64
CA VAL A 140 8.56 15.49 5.64
C VAL A 140 9.81 14.75 6.14
N SER A 141 10.75 15.45 6.78
CA SER A 141 11.96 14.81 7.32
C SER A 141 11.64 13.86 8.49
N ALA A 142 10.68 14.20 9.36
CA ALA A 142 10.16 13.32 10.40
C ALA A 142 9.46 12.07 9.82
N ALA A 143 8.59 12.24 8.83
CA ALA A 143 7.92 11.13 8.14
C ALA A 143 8.92 10.16 7.48
N VAL A 144 9.97 10.68 6.84
CA VAL A 144 11.06 9.86 6.27
C VAL A 144 11.87 9.17 7.38
N ALA A 145 12.18 9.85 8.48
CA ALA A 145 12.90 9.27 9.61
C ALA A 145 12.11 8.11 10.25
N VAL A 146 10.81 8.30 10.50
CA VAL A 146 9.89 7.26 10.99
C VAL A 146 9.83 6.09 10.01
N SER A 147 9.68 6.36 8.70
CA SER A 147 9.64 5.33 7.67
C SER A 147 10.93 4.49 7.62
N VAL A 148 12.10 5.13 7.71
CA VAL A 148 13.40 4.45 7.73
C VAL A 148 13.65 3.71 9.04
N PHE A 149 13.15 4.22 10.17
CA PHE A 149 13.16 3.51 11.45
C PHE A 149 12.30 2.24 11.37
N LEU A 150 11.04 2.36 10.95
CA LEU A 150 10.11 1.24 10.80
C LEU A 150 10.67 0.17 9.85
N LEU A 151 11.20 0.56 8.68
CA LEU A 151 11.80 -0.37 7.71
C LEU A 151 12.98 -1.18 8.29
N GLY A 152 13.68 -0.66 9.30
CA GLY A 152 14.72 -1.39 10.03
C GLY A 152 14.25 -2.11 11.31
N PHE A 153 13.16 -1.66 11.92
CA PHE A 153 12.64 -2.14 13.21
C PHE A 153 11.60 -3.26 13.03
N VAL A 154 10.61 -3.04 12.15
CA VAL A 154 9.49 -3.96 11.87
C VAL A 154 9.96 -5.39 11.57
N PRO A 155 11.01 -5.65 10.75
CA PRO A 155 11.49 -7.02 10.52
C PRO A 155 11.93 -7.77 11.80
N GLY A 156 12.49 -7.04 12.77
CA GLY A 156 12.85 -7.58 14.08
C GLY A 156 11.62 -7.87 14.93
N VAL A 157 10.64 -6.97 14.95
CA VAL A 157 9.38 -7.12 15.68
C VAL A 157 8.56 -8.30 15.14
N LEU A 158 8.28 -8.33 13.83
CA LEU A 158 7.51 -9.41 13.19
C LEU A 158 8.14 -10.78 13.49
N THR A 159 9.47 -10.89 13.34
CA THR A 159 10.19 -12.13 13.67
C THR A 159 10.07 -12.50 15.14
N ALA A 160 10.18 -11.53 16.05
CA ALA A 160 10.08 -11.76 17.48
C ALA A 160 8.67 -12.22 17.89
N THR A 161 7.63 -11.59 17.33
CA THR A 161 6.21 -11.90 17.60
C THR A 161 5.81 -13.24 17.00
N VAL A 162 6.16 -13.54 15.74
CA VAL A 162 5.96 -14.86 15.12
C VAL A 162 6.63 -15.95 15.96
N ALA A 163 7.90 -15.79 16.32
CA ALA A 163 8.60 -16.75 17.17
C ALA A 163 7.99 -16.87 18.58
N MET A 164 7.35 -15.82 19.11
CA MET A 164 6.66 -15.83 20.39
C MET A 164 5.34 -16.61 20.30
N VAL A 165 4.49 -16.32 19.30
CA VAL A 165 3.26 -17.05 19.00
C VAL A 165 3.56 -18.53 18.75
N MET A 166 4.54 -18.82 17.89
CA MET A 166 5.03 -20.18 17.65
C MET A 166 5.42 -20.88 18.96
N ARG A 167 6.20 -20.24 19.83
CA ARG A 167 6.64 -20.81 21.11
C ARG A 167 5.48 -21.04 22.09
N ARG A 168 4.38 -20.28 22.01
CA ARG A 168 3.28 -20.31 22.99
C ARG A 168 2.17 -21.31 22.62
N PHE A 169 1.75 -21.33 21.36
CA PHE A 169 0.59 -22.08 20.85
C PHE A 169 0.63 -23.59 21.17
N PRO A 170 -0.48 -24.27 21.53
CA PRO A 170 -0.45 -25.61 22.15
C PRO A 170 -0.12 -26.81 21.21
N PHE A 171 0.70 -26.64 20.19
CA PHE A 171 1.09 -27.72 19.27
C PHE A 171 1.85 -28.87 19.95
N ARG A 172 1.44 -30.12 19.64
CA ARG A 172 2.13 -31.38 20.03
C ARG A 172 2.76 -32.03 18.79
N PRO A 173 4.01 -32.54 18.88
CA PRO A 173 4.89 -32.59 20.05
C PRO A 173 5.63 -31.28 20.33
N ARG A 174 5.82 -30.93 21.62
CA ARG A 174 6.54 -29.74 22.10
C ARG A 174 7.90 -29.45 21.41
N PRO A 175 8.79 -30.44 21.12
CA PRO A 175 10.06 -30.16 20.46
C PRO A 175 9.93 -29.50 19.07
N LEU A 176 9.03 -29.97 18.19
CA LEU A 176 8.90 -29.39 16.83
C LEU A 176 8.47 -27.92 16.88
N ARG A 177 7.62 -27.56 17.84
CA ARG A 177 7.22 -26.17 18.11
C ARG A 177 8.42 -25.29 18.51
N LEU A 178 9.38 -25.84 19.26
CA LEU A 178 10.62 -25.15 19.64
C LEU A 178 11.66 -25.12 18.52
N VAL A 179 11.56 -26.01 17.54
CA VAL A 179 12.35 -25.95 16.29
C VAL A 179 11.82 -24.80 15.44
N ALA A 180 10.54 -24.80 15.03
CA ALA A 180 9.93 -23.73 14.23
C ALA A 180 10.17 -22.32 14.82
N ALA A 181 9.98 -22.14 16.15
CA ALA A 181 10.21 -20.86 16.83
C ALA A 181 11.70 -20.40 16.83
N ARG A 182 12.66 -21.33 16.68
CA ARG A 182 14.08 -21.00 16.46
C ARG A 182 14.37 -20.70 15.00
N ASP A 183 13.78 -21.46 14.07
CA ASP A 183 13.98 -21.28 12.63
C ASP A 183 13.50 -19.90 12.17
N ALA A 184 12.33 -19.47 12.66
CA ALA A 184 11.81 -18.13 12.45
C ALA A 184 12.82 -17.04 12.85
N ARG A 185 13.53 -17.22 13.98
CA ARG A 185 14.58 -16.32 14.48
C ARG A 185 15.92 -16.45 13.76
N ARG A 186 16.22 -17.62 13.19
CA ARG A 186 17.44 -17.91 12.40
C ARG A 186 17.38 -17.20 11.04
N ASN A 187 16.19 -17.13 10.44
CA ASN A 187 15.97 -16.54 9.11
C ASN A 187 15.05 -15.28 9.18
N PRO A 188 15.44 -14.22 9.93
CA PRO A 188 14.54 -13.11 10.28
C PRO A 188 14.05 -12.31 9.07
N SER A 189 14.87 -12.16 8.01
CA SER A 189 14.47 -11.47 6.77
C SER A 189 13.31 -12.17 6.07
N ARG A 190 13.32 -13.52 6.04
CA ARG A 190 12.30 -14.34 5.39
C ARG A 190 11.00 -14.36 6.20
N THR A 191 11.13 -14.56 7.52
CA THR A 191 10.01 -14.49 8.47
C THR A 191 9.31 -13.13 8.40
N ALA A 192 10.09 -12.04 8.41
CA ALA A 192 9.59 -10.68 8.28
C ALA A 192 8.86 -10.45 6.96
N ALA A 193 9.46 -10.77 5.80
CA ALA A 193 8.86 -10.53 4.50
C ALA A 193 7.51 -11.25 4.34
N THR A 194 7.44 -12.52 4.76
CA THR A 194 6.21 -13.33 4.70
C THR A 194 5.09 -12.73 5.57
N THR A 195 5.44 -12.32 6.79
CA THR A 195 4.48 -11.75 7.75
C THR A 195 4.07 -10.33 7.35
N ALA A 196 4.97 -9.55 6.77
CA ALA A 196 4.71 -8.19 6.30
C ALA A 196 3.78 -8.16 5.09
N ALA A 197 3.84 -9.16 4.20
CA ALA A 197 2.91 -9.27 3.09
C ALA A 197 1.46 -9.46 3.58
N VAL A 198 1.24 -10.34 4.56
CA VAL A 198 -0.09 -10.52 5.17
C VAL A 198 -0.49 -9.31 6.03
N LEU A 199 0.47 -8.65 6.72
CA LEU A 199 0.20 -7.44 7.48
C LEU A 199 -0.29 -6.29 6.59
N LEU A 200 0.42 -6.00 5.50
CA LEU A 200 0.03 -4.94 4.56
C LEU A 200 -1.34 -5.25 3.94
N ALA A 201 -1.55 -6.50 3.52
CA ALA A 201 -2.84 -6.95 3.01
C ALA A 201 -3.96 -6.71 4.04
N ALA A 202 -3.80 -7.22 5.26
CA ALA A 202 -4.79 -7.07 6.33
C ALA A 202 -5.00 -5.61 6.77
N ALA A 203 -3.97 -4.76 6.73
CA ALA A 203 -4.06 -3.35 7.13
C ALA A 203 -4.83 -2.50 6.11
N VAL A 204 -4.57 -2.67 4.81
CA VAL A 204 -5.38 -2.03 3.76
C VAL A 204 -6.83 -2.51 3.87
N VAL A 205 -7.01 -3.82 4.05
CA VAL A 205 -8.32 -4.47 4.17
C VAL A 205 -9.13 -3.97 5.38
N SER A 206 -8.53 -3.96 6.57
CA SER A 206 -9.22 -3.54 7.79
C SER A 206 -9.39 -2.03 7.88
N GLY A 207 -8.41 -1.25 7.40
CA GLY A 207 -8.48 0.20 7.40
C GLY A 207 -9.60 0.70 6.49
N LEU A 208 -9.72 0.11 5.29
CA LEU A 208 -10.80 0.46 4.36
C LEU A 208 -12.18 0.00 4.86
N ALA A 209 -12.26 -1.13 5.56
CA ALA A 209 -13.52 -1.58 6.21
C ALA A 209 -13.94 -0.69 7.40
N VAL A 210 -12.98 -0.26 8.24
CA VAL A 210 -13.24 0.69 9.34
C VAL A 210 -13.64 2.05 8.79
N PHE A 211 -12.88 2.57 7.81
CA PHE A 211 -13.18 3.84 7.15
C PHE A 211 -14.57 3.85 6.51
N LEU A 212 -14.97 2.76 5.83
CA LEU A 212 -16.29 2.67 5.23
C LEU A 212 -17.42 2.58 6.25
N ALA A 213 -17.23 1.84 7.36
CA ALA A 213 -18.21 1.81 8.45
C ALA A 213 -18.35 3.20 9.08
N SER A 214 -17.24 3.83 9.46
CA SER A 214 -17.19 5.25 9.87
C SER A 214 -17.91 6.19 8.92
N PHE A 215 -17.69 6.05 7.61
CA PHE A 215 -18.32 6.90 6.61
C PHE A 215 -19.83 6.63 6.50
N THR A 216 -20.25 5.37 6.58
CA THR A 216 -21.67 4.98 6.52
C THR A 216 -22.40 5.47 7.75
N ASP A 217 -21.89 5.21 8.95
CA ASP A 217 -22.44 5.73 10.21
C ASP A 217 -22.45 7.27 10.24
N SER A 218 -21.42 7.95 9.70
CA SER A 218 -21.42 9.42 9.54
C SER A 218 -22.52 9.93 8.61
N VAL A 219 -22.90 9.17 7.58
CA VAL A 219 -23.99 9.52 6.66
C VAL A 219 -25.35 9.18 7.28
N ASP A 220 -25.49 8.02 7.92
CA ASP A 220 -26.72 7.62 8.59
C ASP A 220 -27.06 8.58 9.76
N GLU A 221 -26.06 9.05 10.52
CA GLU A 221 -26.24 10.09 11.55
C GLU A 221 -26.54 11.48 10.98
N ALA A 222 -25.91 11.86 9.85
CA ALA A 222 -26.10 13.16 9.22
C ALA A 222 -27.34 13.30 8.32
N VAL A 223 -28.01 12.19 7.98
CA VAL A 223 -29.27 12.21 7.20
C VAL A 223 -30.45 11.73 8.06
N GLY A 224 -30.29 10.68 8.86
CA GLY A 224 -31.36 10.06 9.63
C GLY A 224 -31.93 10.92 10.77
N ASN A 225 -31.20 11.96 11.19
CA ASN A 225 -31.67 12.96 12.15
C ASN A 225 -32.12 14.28 11.51
N LEU A 226 -31.89 14.48 10.20
CA LEU A 226 -31.96 15.81 9.59
C LEU A 226 -33.21 16.08 8.73
N VAL A 227 -33.73 15.09 8.01
CA VAL A 227 -34.81 15.33 7.02
C VAL A 227 -36.18 15.10 7.66
N ALA A 228 -36.92 16.19 7.90
CA ALA A 228 -38.30 16.14 8.38
C ALA A 228 -39.37 16.16 7.26
N ALA A 229 -38.99 16.46 6.01
CA ALA A 229 -39.90 16.46 4.86
C ALA A 229 -40.46 15.09 4.51
N ASP A 230 -41.75 15.03 4.14
CA ASP A 230 -42.46 13.81 3.75
C ASP A 230 -41.99 13.24 2.40
N LEU A 231 -41.59 14.13 1.47
CA LEU A 231 -41.16 13.77 0.12
C LEU A 231 -39.87 14.48 -0.28
N VAL A 232 -39.07 13.77 -1.06
CA VAL A 232 -37.75 14.17 -1.54
C VAL A 232 -37.68 13.96 -3.04
N VAL A 233 -37.57 15.05 -3.79
CA VAL A 233 -37.40 15.03 -5.26
C VAL A 233 -35.90 15.10 -5.56
N ASP A 234 -35.29 13.99 -5.94
CA ASP A 234 -33.86 13.89 -6.25
C ASP A 234 -33.62 14.09 -7.75
N SER A 235 -32.64 14.90 -8.11
CA SER A 235 -32.20 15.08 -9.50
C SER A 235 -31.44 13.88 -10.09
N GLU A 236 -31.12 12.87 -9.26
CA GLU A 236 -30.28 11.67 -9.50
C GLU A 236 -28.85 11.92 -10.02
N THR A 237 -28.57 13.11 -10.55
CA THR A 237 -27.33 13.52 -11.21
C THR A 237 -26.25 13.97 -10.23
N PHE A 238 -26.57 14.05 -8.93
CA PHE A 238 -25.65 14.45 -7.87
C PHE A 238 -25.01 15.82 -8.18
N THR A 239 -23.78 16.08 -7.73
CA THR A 239 -23.03 17.33 -8.00
C THR A 239 -22.57 17.51 -9.46
N ARG A 240 -23.26 16.91 -10.45
CA ARG A 240 -23.03 17.05 -11.89
C ARG A 240 -24.25 17.54 -12.67
N GLY A 241 -25.37 17.76 -11.99
CA GLY A 241 -26.59 18.34 -12.53
C GLY A 241 -27.42 18.92 -11.40
N GLY A 242 -28.72 19.04 -11.62
CA GLY A 242 -29.70 19.50 -10.66
C GLY A 242 -31.08 19.55 -11.30
N LEU A 243 -32.10 19.82 -10.49
CA LEU A 243 -33.48 20.03 -10.90
C LEU A 243 -33.59 21.21 -11.87
N PRO A 244 -34.62 21.24 -12.74
CA PRO A 244 -34.98 22.45 -13.49
C PRO A 244 -35.31 23.60 -12.54
N SER A 245 -34.90 24.82 -12.88
CA SER A 245 -35.04 26.03 -12.04
C SER A 245 -36.47 26.27 -11.54
N ASP A 246 -37.45 25.96 -12.38
CA ASP A 246 -38.84 26.32 -12.21
C ASP A 246 -39.63 25.24 -11.43
N LEU A 247 -39.02 24.05 -11.22
CA LEU A 247 -39.70 22.89 -10.63
C LEU A 247 -39.98 23.08 -9.14
N VAL A 248 -39.03 23.66 -8.39
CA VAL A 248 -39.20 23.92 -6.95
C VAL A 248 -40.33 24.92 -6.70
N GLU A 249 -40.37 26.00 -7.48
CA GLU A 249 -41.44 27.01 -7.40
C GLU A 249 -42.82 26.41 -7.72
N GLN A 250 -42.91 25.54 -8.73
CA GLN A 250 -44.19 24.89 -9.07
C GLN A 250 -44.63 23.81 -8.07
N LEU A 251 -43.70 23.14 -7.38
CA LEU A 251 -44.05 22.20 -6.31
C LEU A 251 -44.78 22.90 -5.15
N ALA A 252 -44.45 24.15 -4.85
CA ALA A 252 -45.14 24.96 -3.84
C ALA A 252 -46.57 25.41 -4.23
N PHE A 253 -47.00 25.15 -5.47
CA PHE A 253 -48.36 25.45 -5.96
C PHE A 253 -49.23 24.19 -6.17
N VAL A 254 -48.78 23.02 -5.72
CA VAL A 254 -49.56 21.76 -5.77
C VAL A 254 -50.53 21.70 -4.58
N ASP A 255 -51.82 21.49 -4.85
CA ASP A 255 -52.83 21.28 -3.79
C ASP A 255 -52.39 20.12 -2.86
N GLY A 256 -52.25 20.40 -1.56
CA GLY A 256 -51.81 19.46 -0.53
C GLY A 256 -50.33 19.59 -0.10
N VAL A 257 -49.52 20.37 -0.83
CA VAL A 257 -48.15 20.74 -0.40
C VAL A 257 -48.22 21.95 0.55
N ASP A 258 -47.66 21.80 1.74
CA ASP A 258 -47.59 22.89 2.73
C ASP A 258 -46.37 23.80 2.47
N GLN A 259 -45.20 23.20 2.22
CA GLN A 259 -43.98 23.91 1.80
C GLN A 259 -43.13 23.06 0.84
N ALA A 260 -42.44 23.69 -0.11
CA ALA A 260 -41.41 23.07 -0.95
C ALA A 260 -40.14 23.93 -0.94
N SER A 261 -39.00 23.33 -0.56
CA SER A 261 -37.72 24.03 -0.41
C SER A 261 -36.64 23.44 -1.32
N GLY A 262 -35.96 24.32 -2.05
CA GLY A 262 -34.87 23.96 -2.96
C GLY A 262 -33.53 23.91 -2.22
N TRP A 263 -32.83 22.78 -2.32
CA TRP A 263 -31.52 22.59 -1.68
C TRP A 263 -30.38 22.79 -2.68
N LYS A 264 -29.72 23.94 -2.56
CA LYS A 264 -28.60 24.38 -3.43
C LYS A 264 -27.26 24.17 -2.71
N LEU A 265 -26.24 23.65 -3.40
CA LEU A 265 -24.87 23.57 -2.87
C LEU A 265 -23.93 24.59 -3.53
N GLY A 266 -23.39 25.48 -2.73
CA GLY A 266 -22.34 26.43 -3.11
C GLY A 266 -20.96 26.03 -2.58
N ARG A 267 -19.94 26.77 -3.04
CA ARG A 267 -18.57 26.72 -2.51
C ARG A 267 -17.96 28.12 -2.50
N GLY A 268 -17.10 28.36 -1.52
CA GLY A 268 -16.44 29.65 -1.34
C GLY A 268 -15.25 29.58 -0.42
N SER A 269 -14.89 30.72 0.13
CA SER A 269 -13.89 30.88 1.18
C SER A 269 -14.23 32.03 2.11
N VAL A 270 -13.91 31.87 3.39
CA VAL A 270 -13.96 32.91 4.43
C VAL A 270 -12.53 33.08 4.94
N GLY A 271 -11.91 34.22 4.61
CA GLY A 271 -10.47 34.39 4.81
C GLY A 271 -9.66 33.33 4.05
N GLU A 272 -8.82 32.58 4.76
CA GLU A 272 -8.03 31.47 4.20
C GLU A 272 -8.79 30.12 4.18
N TYR A 273 -9.93 30.02 4.85
CA TYR A 273 -10.70 28.77 4.94
C TYR A 273 -11.61 28.60 3.72
N SER A 274 -11.44 27.52 2.96
CA SER A 274 -12.44 27.12 1.97
C SER A 274 -13.66 26.52 2.68
N VAL A 275 -14.85 26.95 2.28
CA VAL A 275 -16.14 26.54 2.86
C VAL A 275 -17.04 25.90 1.82
N ARG A 276 -17.78 24.85 2.23
CA ARG A 276 -19.02 24.44 1.57
C ARG A 276 -20.17 25.22 2.20
N MET A 277 -21.09 25.67 1.37
CA MET A 277 -22.29 26.40 1.79
C MET A 277 -23.52 25.76 1.19
N THR A 278 -24.64 25.82 1.91
CA THR A 278 -25.97 25.42 1.41
C THR A 278 -26.88 26.64 1.34
N GLY A 279 -27.63 26.75 0.24
CA GLY A 279 -28.78 27.64 0.12
C GLY A 279 -30.07 26.85 0.34
N LEU A 280 -30.96 27.39 1.18
CA LEU A 280 -32.29 26.85 1.51
C LEU A 280 -33.33 27.98 1.56
N ASP A 281 -34.61 27.65 1.44
CA ASP A 281 -35.67 28.62 1.72
C ASP A 281 -35.76 28.92 3.24
N ALA A 282 -35.72 30.20 3.58
CA ALA A 282 -35.79 30.73 4.93
C ALA A 282 -37.08 30.36 5.68
N ALA A 283 -38.21 30.24 4.98
CA ALA A 283 -39.51 29.91 5.56
C ALA A 283 -39.64 28.41 5.87
N ALA A 284 -38.96 27.56 5.08
CA ALA A 284 -39.04 26.10 5.21
C ALA A 284 -38.01 25.52 6.18
N ALA A 285 -36.84 26.15 6.33
CA ALA A 285 -35.73 25.58 7.09
C ALA A 285 -36.09 25.11 8.53
N PRO A 286 -36.88 25.84 9.34
CA PRO A 286 -37.21 25.41 10.71
C PRO A 286 -38.21 24.25 10.80
N GLU A 287 -39.05 24.03 9.78
CA GLU A 287 -40.01 22.91 9.76
C GLU A 287 -39.43 21.65 9.09
N VAL A 288 -38.42 21.83 8.23
CA VAL A 288 -37.86 20.76 7.38
C VAL A 288 -36.55 20.16 7.96
N LEU A 289 -35.86 20.85 8.87
CA LEU A 289 -34.55 20.44 9.42
C LEU A 289 -34.43 20.65 10.95
N ASP A 290 -34.06 19.61 11.70
CA ASP A 290 -33.50 19.76 13.06
C ASP A 290 -31.98 19.81 13.02
N LEU A 291 -31.41 20.95 13.39
CA LEU A 291 -29.97 21.23 13.34
C LEU A 291 -29.30 21.31 14.73
N GLY A 292 -30.08 21.31 15.81
CA GLY A 292 -29.59 21.42 17.20
C GLY A 292 -28.68 22.64 17.43
N PHE A 293 -29.24 23.85 17.47
CA PHE A 293 -28.49 25.09 17.63
C PHE A 293 -27.86 25.27 19.04
N GLU A 294 -26.73 25.98 19.10
CA GLU A 294 -26.15 26.46 20.36
C GLU A 294 -26.84 27.74 20.86
N GLY A 295 -27.58 27.63 21.96
CA GLY A 295 -28.22 28.76 22.63
C GLY A 295 -29.74 28.82 22.38
N PRO A 296 -30.34 30.02 22.28
CA PRO A 296 -31.72 30.15 21.83
C PRO A 296 -31.82 29.83 20.32
N ASP A 297 -32.99 29.33 19.91
CA ASP A 297 -33.35 29.15 18.50
C ASP A 297 -33.23 30.47 17.72
N PRO A 298 -32.47 30.53 16.60
CA PRO A 298 -32.33 31.74 15.80
C PRO A 298 -33.62 32.13 15.06
N GLY A 299 -34.58 31.23 14.88
CA GLY A 299 -35.82 31.47 14.12
C GLY A 299 -35.65 31.25 12.62
N ALA A 300 -36.30 32.11 11.80
CA ALA A 300 -36.19 32.05 10.35
C ALA A 300 -34.96 32.85 9.85
N LEU A 301 -34.28 32.32 8.83
CA LEU A 301 -32.99 32.83 8.33
C LEU A 301 -33.17 34.02 7.38
N GLU A 302 -32.92 35.27 7.81
CA GLU A 302 -33.16 36.44 6.94
C GLU A 302 -32.09 36.65 5.84
N VAL A 303 -32.45 37.40 4.80
CA VAL A 303 -31.53 37.76 3.70
C VAL A 303 -30.41 38.66 4.22
N GLY A 304 -29.17 38.19 4.15
CA GLY A 304 -28.01 38.82 4.77
C GLY A 304 -27.55 38.16 6.07
N GLU A 305 -28.22 37.08 6.50
CA GLU A 305 -27.80 36.25 7.62
C GLU A 305 -27.14 34.94 7.17
N VAL A 306 -26.48 34.25 8.10
CA VAL A 306 -25.89 32.93 7.90
C VAL A 306 -25.92 32.12 9.20
N TRP A 307 -26.25 30.83 9.10
CA TRP A 307 -25.99 29.88 10.17
C TRP A 307 -24.68 29.13 9.92
N VAL A 308 -23.94 28.85 10.98
CA VAL A 308 -22.56 28.36 10.92
C VAL A 308 -22.43 27.01 11.64
N SER A 309 -21.73 26.04 11.07
CA SER A 309 -21.47 24.78 11.78
C SER A 309 -20.56 25.01 12.98
N ALA A 310 -20.80 24.34 14.11
CA ALA A 310 -19.99 24.46 15.32
C ALA A 310 -18.49 24.19 15.05
N GLN A 311 -18.15 23.20 14.21
CA GLN A 311 -16.75 22.97 13.82
C GLN A 311 -16.16 24.08 12.95
N PHE A 312 -16.95 24.84 12.17
CA PHE A 312 -16.43 26.02 11.48
C PHE A 312 -16.24 27.18 12.45
N ALA A 313 -17.19 27.42 13.36
CA ALA A 313 -17.08 28.44 14.40
C ALA A 313 -15.81 28.24 15.25
N ASP A 314 -15.57 27.01 15.74
CA ASP A 314 -14.34 26.60 16.45
C ASP A 314 -13.05 26.82 15.63
N ARG A 315 -13.09 26.51 14.32
CA ARG A 315 -11.93 26.66 13.42
C ARG A 315 -11.61 28.12 13.10
N ALA A 316 -12.63 28.92 12.88
CA ALA A 316 -12.50 30.31 12.44
C ALA A 316 -12.41 31.32 13.59
N GLY A 317 -12.87 30.95 14.79
CA GLY A 317 -12.99 31.85 15.94
C GLY A 317 -14.12 32.86 15.76
N VAL A 318 -15.31 32.37 15.38
CA VAL A 318 -16.48 33.17 15.00
C VAL A 318 -17.62 32.95 16.01
N GLU A 319 -18.19 34.04 16.52
CA GLU A 319 -19.27 34.02 17.52
C GLU A 319 -20.61 34.52 16.92
N ILE A 320 -21.73 34.27 17.62
CA ILE A 320 -23.05 34.75 17.19
C ILE A 320 -23.07 36.29 17.28
N GLY A 321 -23.45 36.94 16.17
CA GLY A 321 -23.42 38.39 15.97
C GLY A 321 -22.23 38.90 15.14
N ASP A 322 -21.25 38.06 14.80
CA ASP A 322 -20.15 38.45 13.91
C ASP A 322 -20.61 38.68 12.46
N SER A 323 -19.89 39.54 11.74
CA SER A 323 -20.08 39.74 10.30
C SER A 323 -19.02 38.95 9.52
N LEU A 324 -19.48 37.97 8.75
CA LEU A 324 -18.68 36.99 8.05
C LEU A 324 -18.51 37.37 6.56
N PRO A 325 -17.30 37.76 6.10
CA PRO A 325 -17.07 38.06 4.69
C PRO A 325 -16.92 36.75 3.88
N VAL A 326 -17.99 36.37 3.20
CA VAL A 326 -18.06 35.17 2.35
C VAL A 326 -17.66 35.52 0.92
N LEU A 327 -16.57 34.91 0.43
CA LEU A 327 -16.15 34.98 -0.96
C LEU A 327 -16.67 33.75 -1.72
N PHE A 328 -17.47 33.96 -2.75
CA PHE A 328 -18.06 32.89 -3.56
C PHE A 328 -17.11 32.47 -4.68
N HIS A 329 -17.13 31.19 -5.10
CA HIS A 329 -16.25 30.71 -6.18
C HIS A 329 -16.52 31.36 -7.56
N SER A 330 -17.62 32.09 -7.70
CA SER A 330 -17.95 32.95 -8.84
C SER A 330 -17.16 34.27 -8.89
N GLY A 331 -16.49 34.64 -7.79
CA GLY A 331 -15.84 35.94 -7.61
C GLY A 331 -16.72 36.99 -6.91
N GLY A 332 -17.96 36.65 -6.55
CA GLY A 332 -18.82 37.45 -5.68
C GLY A 332 -18.30 37.52 -4.23
N SER A 333 -18.72 38.55 -3.50
CA SER A 333 -18.42 38.72 -2.07
C SER A 333 -19.63 39.29 -1.36
N GLU A 334 -19.98 38.73 -0.21
CA GLU A 334 -21.10 39.20 0.61
C GLU A 334 -20.73 39.12 2.09
N ASN A 335 -21.23 40.06 2.90
CA ASN A 335 -20.99 40.07 4.34
C ASN A 335 -22.27 39.61 5.03
N LEU A 336 -22.27 38.40 5.57
CA LEU A 336 -23.44 37.81 6.22
C LEU A 336 -23.29 37.87 7.75
N VAL A 337 -24.38 38.13 8.48
CA VAL A 337 -24.36 38.15 9.95
C VAL A 337 -24.62 36.76 10.51
N VAL A 338 -23.79 36.30 11.43
CA VAL A 338 -23.92 34.98 12.06
C VAL A 338 -25.04 35.02 13.10
N THR A 339 -26.21 34.45 12.80
CA THR A 339 -27.36 34.45 13.72
C THR A 339 -27.56 33.15 14.48
N GLY A 340 -27.00 32.04 14.02
CA GLY A 340 -27.06 30.74 14.71
C GLY A 340 -25.82 29.88 14.46
N ILE A 341 -25.42 29.10 15.47
CA ILE A 341 -24.38 28.06 15.35
C ILE A 341 -25.07 26.70 15.52
N TYR A 342 -24.88 25.77 14.57
CA TYR A 342 -25.54 24.45 14.58
C TYR A 342 -24.57 23.30 14.82
N ASN A 343 -25.04 22.28 15.55
CA ASN A 343 -24.25 21.09 15.90
C ASN A 343 -24.45 19.92 14.93
N SER A 344 -25.61 19.84 14.27
CA SER A 344 -26.01 18.68 13.47
C SER A 344 -26.07 19.02 11.98
N GLY A 345 -25.69 18.07 11.11
CA GLY A 345 -25.89 18.20 9.67
C GLY A 345 -24.74 18.80 8.85
N GLU A 346 -23.60 19.18 9.44
CA GLU A 346 -22.42 19.73 8.73
C GLU A 346 -21.94 18.84 7.56
N ALA A 347 -22.00 17.50 7.72
CA ALA A 347 -21.63 16.56 6.66
C ALA A 347 -22.54 16.69 5.42
N LEU A 348 -23.79 17.12 5.62
CA LEU A 348 -24.81 17.27 4.59
C LEU A 348 -24.82 18.71 4.04
N LEU A 349 -25.03 19.69 4.91
CA LEU A 349 -25.23 21.11 4.58
C LEU A 349 -23.92 21.87 4.31
N GLY A 350 -22.81 21.48 4.94
CA GLY A 350 -21.52 22.14 4.82
C GLY A 350 -21.12 22.95 6.05
N ASP A 351 -20.25 23.94 5.86
CA ASP A 351 -19.75 24.81 6.92
C ASP A 351 -20.75 25.95 7.24
N LEU A 352 -21.56 26.35 6.25
CA LEU A 352 -22.47 27.51 6.26
C LEU A 352 -23.85 27.18 5.67
N VAL A 353 -24.92 27.74 6.22
CA VAL A 353 -26.28 27.74 5.63
C VAL A 353 -26.74 29.19 5.48
N MET A 354 -27.23 29.54 4.29
CA MET A 354 -27.72 30.87 3.93
C MET A 354 -29.04 30.77 3.15
N GLU A 355 -29.72 31.89 2.98
CA GLU A 355 -30.93 31.99 2.17
C GLU A 355 -30.64 31.64 0.68
N GLY A 356 -31.58 30.93 0.04
CA GLY A 356 -31.41 30.36 -1.29
C GLY A 356 -31.23 31.36 -2.43
N SER A 357 -31.85 32.55 -2.35
CA SER A 357 -31.71 33.62 -3.33
C SER A 357 -30.34 34.31 -3.25
N VAL A 358 -29.75 34.48 -2.07
CA VAL A 358 -28.35 34.94 -1.89
C VAL A 358 -27.40 34.06 -2.70
N LEU A 359 -27.46 32.74 -2.47
CA LEU A 359 -26.60 31.79 -3.20
C LEU A 359 -26.90 31.76 -4.71
N SER A 360 -28.17 31.91 -5.11
CA SER A 360 -28.58 31.94 -6.51
C SER A 360 -28.11 33.21 -7.25
N ALA A 361 -28.13 34.36 -6.59
CA ALA A 361 -27.65 35.63 -7.12
C ALA A 361 -26.14 35.63 -7.32
N GLN A 362 -25.39 35.09 -6.34
CA GLN A 362 -23.94 35.00 -6.40
C GLN A 362 -23.45 33.88 -7.32
N VAL A 363 -24.21 32.80 -7.51
CA VAL A 363 -23.83 31.66 -8.36
C VAL A 363 -25.00 31.20 -9.25
N PRO A 364 -25.34 31.93 -10.34
CA PRO A 364 -26.55 31.71 -11.16
C PRO A 364 -26.63 30.40 -11.97
N ALA A 365 -25.63 29.51 -11.83
CA ALA A 365 -25.62 28.17 -12.43
C ALA A 365 -25.87 27.07 -11.37
N THR A 366 -26.28 27.43 -10.16
CA THR A 366 -26.56 26.50 -9.07
C THR A 366 -28.02 26.06 -9.09
N ASN A 367 -28.31 25.06 -9.92
CA ASN A 367 -29.56 24.31 -9.84
C ASN A 367 -29.64 23.60 -8.47
N ASP A 368 -30.86 23.47 -7.96
CA ASP A 368 -31.17 22.68 -6.77
C ASP A 368 -30.82 21.21 -7.01
N ILE A 369 -30.09 20.57 -6.10
CA ILE A 369 -29.70 19.16 -6.30
C ILE A 369 -30.85 18.24 -5.86
N VAL A 370 -31.64 18.69 -4.90
CA VAL A 370 -32.81 18.04 -4.30
C VAL A 370 -33.85 19.11 -3.98
N ALA A 371 -35.14 18.77 -4.05
CA ALA A 371 -36.21 19.54 -3.42
C ALA A 371 -36.80 18.73 -2.24
N LEU A 372 -36.99 19.40 -1.11
CA LEU A 372 -37.61 18.85 0.09
C LEU A 372 -39.04 19.38 0.16
N VAL A 373 -40.03 18.48 0.25
CA VAL A 373 -41.45 18.82 0.15
C VAL A 373 -42.20 18.29 1.38
N ALA A 374 -42.83 19.20 2.11
CA ALA A 374 -43.73 18.90 3.22
C ALA A 374 -45.19 18.88 2.72
N THR A 375 -45.99 17.95 3.23
CA THR A 375 -47.34 17.65 2.69
C THR A 375 -48.35 17.35 3.77
N ASP A 376 -49.63 17.44 3.41
CA ASP A 376 -50.76 16.91 4.20
C ASP A 376 -50.72 15.39 4.48
N GLY A 377 -49.78 14.66 3.85
CA GLY A 377 -49.63 13.21 3.95
C GLY A 377 -50.65 12.42 3.13
N GLU A 378 -51.43 13.07 2.24
CA GLU A 378 -52.32 12.36 1.34
C GLU A 378 -51.57 11.74 0.15
N ALA A 379 -51.94 10.49 -0.19
CA ALA A 379 -51.48 9.84 -1.42
C ALA A 379 -51.96 10.57 -2.71
N SER A 380 -52.95 11.45 -2.58
CA SER A 380 -53.38 12.43 -3.57
C SER A 380 -52.22 13.35 -3.96
N THR A 381 -51.61 13.96 -2.94
CA THR A 381 -50.53 14.94 -3.02
C THR A 381 -49.25 14.32 -3.54
N GLU A 382 -48.88 13.13 -3.02
CA GLU A 382 -47.72 12.37 -3.52
C GLU A 382 -47.83 12.06 -5.02
N ALA A 383 -49.02 11.68 -5.50
CA ALA A 383 -49.24 11.41 -6.91
C ALA A 383 -49.10 12.67 -7.78
N ALA A 384 -49.64 13.81 -7.33
CA ALA A 384 -49.54 15.09 -8.03
C ALA A 384 -48.09 15.62 -8.09
N VAL A 385 -47.35 15.55 -6.97
CA VAL A 385 -45.92 15.87 -6.89
C VAL A 385 -45.10 15.00 -7.87
N ARG A 386 -45.41 13.70 -7.96
CA ARG A 386 -44.73 12.78 -8.88
C ARG A 386 -45.07 13.03 -10.35
N GLU A 387 -46.33 13.31 -10.69
CA GLU A 387 -46.73 13.67 -12.06
C GLU A 387 -46.07 14.98 -12.52
N LEU A 388 -46.00 16.00 -11.65
CA LEU A 388 -45.31 17.25 -11.93
C LEU A 388 -43.80 17.02 -12.15
N ALA A 389 -43.13 16.28 -11.26
CA ALA A 389 -41.71 15.98 -11.39
C ALA A 389 -41.38 15.16 -12.66
N GLU A 390 -42.20 14.15 -13.00
CA GLU A 390 -42.07 13.40 -14.26
C GLU A 390 -42.23 14.30 -15.49
N SER A 391 -43.16 15.27 -15.48
CA SER A 391 -43.34 16.23 -16.59
C SER A 391 -42.10 17.10 -16.84
N TYR A 392 -41.32 17.37 -15.79
CA TYR A 392 -40.03 18.06 -15.82
C TYR A 392 -38.83 17.14 -16.10
N GLY A 393 -39.06 15.84 -16.31
CA GLY A 393 -38.02 14.84 -16.58
C GLY A 393 -37.30 14.32 -15.34
N VAL A 394 -37.86 14.52 -14.15
CA VAL A 394 -37.31 14.10 -12.85
C VAL A 394 -38.21 13.01 -12.23
N PRO A 395 -37.97 11.72 -12.52
CA PRO A 395 -38.85 10.63 -12.06
C PRO A 395 -38.64 10.23 -10.59
N SER A 396 -37.56 10.70 -9.93
CA SER A 396 -37.17 10.26 -8.59
C SER A 396 -37.83 11.08 -7.49
N VAL A 397 -39.10 10.78 -7.20
CA VAL A 397 -39.82 11.25 -5.99
C VAL A 397 -39.88 10.12 -4.97
N LEU A 398 -39.18 10.30 -3.85
CA LEU A 398 -38.91 9.30 -2.81
C LEU A 398 -39.40 9.78 -1.45
N GLY A 399 -39.88 8.90 -0.57
CA GLY A 399 -40.02 9.23 0.85
C GLY A 399 -38.64 9.40 1.54
N PRO A 400 -38.52 10.11 2.68
CA PRO A 400 -37.24 10.35 3.35
C PRO A 400 -36.49 9.06 3.69
N ALA A 401 -37.21 8.04 4.19
CA ALA A 401 -36.63 6.72 4.46
C ALA A 401 -36.13 6.00 3.18
N GLU A 402 -36.79 6.22 2.04
CA GLU A 402 -36.37 5.66 0.76
C GLU A 402 -35.14 6.39 0.20
N PHE A 403 -35.09 7.72 0.30
CA PHE A 403 -33.93 8.55 -0.05
C PHE A 403 -32.70 8.17 0.77
N VAL A 404 -32.84 8.03 2.10
CA VAL A 404 -31.79 7.46 2.98
C VAL A 404 -31.36 6.09 2.47
N SER A 405 -32.31 5.21 2.16
CA SER A 405 -32.00 3.85 1.69
C SER A 405 -31.25 3.83 0.35
N ALA A 406 -31.60 4.71 -0.59
CA ALA A 406 -30.99 4.82 -1.92
C ALA A 406 -29.56 5.38 -1.85
N ARG A 407 -29.32 6.40 -1.02
CA ARG A 407 -27.96 6.86 -0.69
C ARG A 407 -27.16 5.73 -0.02
N GLY A 408 -27.77 5.00 0.91
CA GLY A 408 -27.21 3.80 1.52
C GLY A 408 -26.89 2.68 0.53
N GLU A 409 -27.70 2.46 -0.51
CA GLU A 409 -27.46 1.46 -1.58
C GLU A 409 -26.21 1.79 -2.41
N MET A 410 -25.94 3.07 -2.66
CA MET A 410 -24.70 3.54 -3.30
C MET A 410 -23.48 3.19 -2.43
N LEU A 411 -23.58 3.39 -1.11
CA LEU A 411 -22.53 3.04 -0.14
C LEU A 411 -22.33 1.50 -0.04
N ARG A 412 -23.42 0.72 -0.01
CA ARG A 412 -23.39 -0.76 -0.17
C ARG A 412 -22.81 -1.18 -1.53
N GLY A 413 -22.90 -0.33 -2.56
CA GLY A 413 -22.21 -0.48 -3.83
C GLY A 413 -20.69 -0.41 -3.67
N PHE A 414 -20.20 0.66 -3.02
CA PHE A 414 -18.79 0.79 -2.65
C PHE A 414 -18.32 -0.33 -1.71
N GLU A 415 -19.13 -0.76 -0.74
CA GLU A 415 -18.84 -1.92 0.12
C GLU A 415 -18.55 -3.17 -0.71
N ARG A 416 -19.43 -3.50 -1.67
CA ARG A 416 -19.26 -4.66 -2.55
C ARG A 416 -17.99 -4.55 -3.40
N VAL A 417 -17.67 -3.38 -3.96
CA VAL A 417 -16.40 -3.13 -4.67
C VAL A 417 -15.19 -3.36 -3.75
N ILE A 418 -15.25 -2.81 -2.53
CA ILE A 418 -14.23 -2.94 -1.50
C ILE A 418 -14.02 -4.42 -1.14
N LEU A 419 -15.10 -5.19 -0.88
CA LEU A 419 -15.07 -6.63 -0.60
C LEU A 419 -14.33 -7.44 -1.67
N TRP A 420 -14.56 -7.16 -2.97
CA TRP A 420 -13.80 -7.78 -4.07
C TRP A 420 -12.31 -7.38 -4.05
N MET A 421 -12.01 -6.13 -3.70
CA MET A 421 -10.64 -5.66 -3.51
C MET A 421 -9.95 -6.32 -2.31
N LEU A 422 -10.69 -6.66 -1.23
CA LEU A 422 -10.18 -7.45 -0.11
C LEU A 422 -9.79 -8.86 -0.56
N LEU A 423 -10.66 -9.51 -1.36
CA LEU A 423 -10.40 -10.84 -1.90
C LEU A 423 -9.12 -10.85 -2.77
N PHE A 424 -8.97 -9.89 -3.68
CA PHE A 424 -7.75 -9.77 -4.48
C PHE A 424 -6.50 -9.54 -3.62
N THR A 425 -6.59 -8.63 -2.65
CA THR A 425 -5.50 -8.32 -1.71
C THR A 425 -5.08 -9.55 -0.90
N LEU A 426 -6.05 -10.39 -0.50
CA LEU A 426 -5.82 -11.65 0.21
C LEU A 426 -5.24 -12.75 -0.71
N LEU A 427 -5.62 -12.79 -1.98
CA LEU A 427 -5.02 -13.68 -3.00
C LEU A 427 -3.56 -13.29 -3.31
N GLN A 428 -3.23 -12.00 -3.34
CA GLN A 428 -1.84 -11.54 -3.45
C GLN A 428 -1.00 -11.99 -2.25
N ALA A 429 -1.54 -11.88 -1.03
CA ALA A 429 -0.88 -12.37 0.18
C ALA A 429 -0.69 -13.89 0.16
N LEU A 430 -1.69 -14.66 -0.30
CA LEU A 430 -1.62 -16.11 -0.49
C LEU A 430 -0.41 -16.52 -1.34
N VAL A 431 -0.24 -15.91 -2.53
CA VAL A 431 0.88 -16.21 -3.44
C VAL A 431 2.24 -15.91 -2.78
N GLY A 432 2.36 -14.79 -2.07
CA GLY A 432 3.58 -14.43 -1.33
C GLY A 432 3.96 -15.43 -0.23
N VAL A 433 2.95 -15.93 0.52
CA VAL A 433 3.17 -16.94 1.56
C VAL A 433 3.50 -18.30 0.96
N VAL A 434 2.80 -18.74 -0.10
CA VAL A 434 3.09 -20.00 -0.82
C VAL A 434 4.53 -20.01 -1.32
N ASN A 435 4.94 -18.99 -2.09
CA ASN A 435 6.29 -18.90 -2.67
C ASN A 435 7.37 -19.02 -1.58
N THR A 436 7.21 -18.25 -0.49
CA THR A 436 8.21 -18.23 0.59
C THR A 436 8.26 -19.55 1.38
N LEU A 437 7.12 -20.23 1.54
CA LEU A 437 7.05 -21.55 2.19
C LEU A 437 7.60 -22.68 1.29
N VAL A 438 7.34 -22.65 -0.02
CA VAL A 438 7.93 -23.63 -0.97
C VAL A 438 9.46 -23.52 -0.94
N LEU A 439 10.01 -22.30 -1.04
CA LEU A 439 11.45 -22.08 -0.96
C LEU A 439 12.02 -22.53 0.39
N SER A 440 11.39 -22.14 1.50
CA SER A 440 11.75 -22.58 2.86
C SER A 440 11.80 -24.11 3.00
N VAL A 441 10.83 -24.83 2.41
CA VAL A 441 10.77 -26.29 2.48
C VAL A 441 11.85 -26.95 1.60
N GLY A 442 12.18 -26.34 0.45
CA GLY A 442 13.31 -26.75 -0.39
C GLY A 442 14.66 -26.62 0.35
N GLU A 443 14.94 -25.44 0.89
CA GLU A 443 16.16 -25.15 1.69
C GLU A 443 16.34 -26.15 2.85
N ARG A 444 15.23 -26.56 3.48
CA ARG A 444 15.23 -27.36 4.71
C ARG A 444 15.02 -28.86 4.49
N ARG A 445 15.02 -29.35 3.24
CA ARG A 445 14.79 -30.78 2.90
C ARG A 445 15.67 -31.73 3.72
N ARG A 446 16.96 -31.41 3.90
CA ARG A 446 17.89 -32.23 4.71
C ARG A 446 17.57 -32.19 6.22
N GLU A 447 17.13 -31.05 6.75
CA GLU A 447 16.68 -30.93 8.15
C GLU A 447 15.43 -31.81 8.40
N PHE A 448 14.46 -31.79 7.49
CA PHE A 448 13.25 -32.63 7.59
C PHE A 448 13.57 -34.12 7.45
N GLY A 449 14.48 -34.51 6.54
CA GLY A 449 14.95 -35.88 6.42
C GLY A 449 15.61 -36.39 7.70
N LEU A 450 16.50 -35.60 8.32
CA LEU A 450 17.09 -35.89 9.63
C LEU A 450 16.03 -36.06 10.73
N LEU A 451 15.03 -35.17 10.79
CA LEU A 451 13.93 -35.28 11.74
C LEU A 451 13.09 -36.56 11.52
N ARG A 452 12.90 -37.01 10.28
CA ARG A 452 12.25 -38.29 9.96
C ARG A 452 13.08 -39.50 10.40
N VAL A 453 14.40 -39.47 10.22
CA VAL A 453 15.31 -40.52 10.72
C VAL A 453 15.27 -40.59 12.24
N ALA A 454 15.14 -39.45 12.93
CA ALA A 454 14.91 -39.36 14.37
C ALA A 454 13.47 -39.71 14.81
N GLY A 455 12.67 -40.37 13.96
CA GLY A 455 11.34 -40.88 14.29
C GLY A 455 10.17 -39.90 14.11
N THR A 456 10.38 -38.70 13.55
CA THR A 456 9.29 -37.74 13.33
C THR A 456 8.33 -38.23 12.23
N SER A 457 7.05 -38.34 12.54
CA SER A 457 6.02 -38.79 11.59
C SER A 457 5.74 -37.73 10.51
N ARG A 458 5.31 -38.19 9.31
CA ARG A 458 4.90 -37.32 8.19
C ARG A 458 3.86 -36.28 8.61
N ALA A 459 2.87 -36.69 9.41
CA ALA A 459 1.82 -35.81 9.91
C ALA A 459 2.34 -34.75 10.90
N ALA A 460 3.38 -35.06 11.69
CA ALA A 460 3.98 -34.11 12.62
C ALA A 460 4.79 -33.02 11.88
N LEU A 461 5.51 -33.38 10.81
CA LEU A 461 6.15 -32.40 9.91
C LEU A 461 5.13 -31.57 9.14
N MET A 462 4.09 -32.20 8.57
CA MET A 462 3.03 -31.49 7.86
C MET A 462 2.35 -30.46 8.76
N ARG A 463 1.98 -30.84 9.99
CA ARG A 463 1.38 -29.92 10.98
C ARG A 463 2.34 -28.82 11.43
N MET A 464 3.66 -29.08 11.50
CA MET A 464 4.66 -28.04 11.79
C MET A 464 4.67 -26.97 10.70
N VAL A 465 4.71 -27.34 9.41
CA VAL A 465 4.72 -26.37 8.30
C VAL A 465 3.38 -25.66 8.12
N LEU A 466 2.24 -26.37 8.30
CA LEU A 466 0.91 -25.73 8.38
C LEU A 466 0.87 -24.66 9.48
N PHE A 467 1.50 -24.94 10.63
CA PHE A 467 1.57 -24.00 11.73
C PHE A 467 2.59 -22.87 11.51
N GLU A 468 3.61 -23.03 10.66
CA GLU A 468 4.42 -21.90 10.18
C GLU A 468 3.54 -20.91 9.40
N GLY A 469 2.69 -21.39 8.49
CA GLY A 469 1.73 -20.54 7.75
C GLY A 469 0.72 -19.82 8.66
N VAL A 470 0.08 -20.54 9.58
CA VAL A 470 -0.86 -19.96 10.56
C VAL A 470 -0.19 -18.93 11.47
N ALA A 471 1.06 -19.15 11.88
CA ALA A 471 1.80 -18.19 12.69
C ALA A 471 2.14 -16.90 11.90
N PHE A 472 2.45 -17.01 10.59
CA PHE A 472 2.63 -15.82 9.75
C PHE A 472 1.31 -15.08 9.52
N SER A 473 0.21 -15.79 9.22
CA SER A 473 -1.05 -15.13 8.92
C SER A 473 -1.73 -14.53 10.15
N SER A 474 -1.73 -15.22 11.30
CA SER A 474 -2.28 -14.66 12.54
C SER A 474 -1.51 -13.43 13.04
N VAL A 475 -0.17 -13.43 13.02
CA VAL A 475 0.63 -12.26 13.43
C VAL A 475 0.54 -11.13 12.42
N GLY A 476 0.56 -11.44 11.12
CA GLY A 476 0.35 -10.47 10.06
C GLY A 476 -1.00 -9.79 10.21
N THR A 477 -2.08 -10.57 10.34
CA THR A 477 -3.46 -10.04 10.40
C THR A 477 -3.76 -9.29 11.70
N LEU A 478 -3.28 -9.74 12.86
CA LEU A 478 -3.48 -9.01 14.11
C LEU A 478 -2.79 -7.63 14.07
N LEU A 479 -1.54 -7.58 13.63
CA LEU A 479 -0.80 -6.31 13.48
C LEU A 479 -1.33 -5.47 12.31
N GLY A 480 -1.87 -6.13 11.28
CA GLY A 480 -2.52 -5.49 10.15
C GLY A 480 -3.79 -4.78 10.56
N ILE A 481 -4.69 -5.48 11.27
CA ILE A 481 -5.93 -4.90 11.83
C ILE A 481 -5.60 -3.69 12.70
N LEU A 482 -4.66 -3.82 13.66
CA LEU A 482 -4.25 -2.69 14.51
C LEU A 482 -3.68 -1.51 13.71
N ALA A 483 -2.88 -1.75 12.68
CA ALA A 483 -2.32 -0.70 11.83
C ALA A 483 -3.36 -0.05 10.91
N GLY A 484 -4.28 -0.85 10.35
CA GLY A 484 -5.34 -0.38 9.46
C GLY A 484 -6.42 0.39 10.20
N THR A 485 -6.90 -0.12 11.34
CA THR A 485 -7.83 0.61 12.22
C THR A 485 -7.21 1.91 12.74
N GLY A 486 -5.91 1.90 13.09
CA GLY A 486 -5.19 3.12 13.46
C GLY A 486 -5.04 4.14 12.32
N ALA A 487 -4.77 3.67 11.10
CA ALA A 487 -4.72 4.54 9.92
C ALA A 487 -6.10 5.09 9.55
N ALA A 488 -7.16 4.29 9.68
CA ALA A 488 -8.54 4.73 9.49
C ALA A 488 -8.96 5.75 10.55
N ALA A 489 -8.60 5.57 11.82
CA ALA A 489 -8.87 6.55 12.87
C ALA A 489 -8.22 7.92 12.57
N VAL A 490 -6.98 7.93 12.07
CA VAL A 490 -6.32 9.17 11.62
C VAL A 490 -6.99 9.76 10.38
N GLY A 491 -7.48 8.92 9.46
CA GLY A 491 -8.23 9.35 8.28
C GLY A 491 -9.58 10.00 8.63
N VAL A 492 -10.37 9.36 9.50
CA VAL A 492 -11.65 9.87 10.01
C VAL A 492 -11.43 11.16 10.79
N TRP A 493 -10.45 11.21 11.70
CA TRP A 493 -10.09 12.44 12.40
C TRP A 493 -9.71 13.58 11.45
N ALA A 494 -8.96 13.30 10.38
CA ALA A 494 -8.59 14.28 9.36
C ALA A 494 -9.75 14.67 8.40
N LEU A 495 -10.88 13.96 8.46
CA LEU A 495 -12.12 14.27 7.73
C LEU A 495 -13.25 14.77 8.66
N GLY A 496 -13.00 14.86 9.97
CA GLY A 496 -13.94 15.40 10.95
C GLY A 496 -14.36 16.82 10.61
N SER A 497 -13.41 17.68 10.24
CA SER A 497 -13.61 19.09 9.86
C SER A 497 -14.30 19.32 8.49
N ILE A 498 -14.97 18.31 7.95
CA ILE A 498 -15.94 18.41 6.85
C ILE A 498 -17.21 17.56 7.14
N GLY A 499 -17.46 17.26 8.42
CA GLY A 499 -18.60 16.52 8.96
C GLY A 499 -18.43 15.00 9.13
N PHE A 500 -17.38 14.35 8.61
CA PHE A 500 -17.22 12.89 8.67
C PHE A 500 -16.42 12.42 9.91
N GLY A 501 -16.89 12.80 11.10
CA GLY A 501 -16.21 12.56 12.37
C GLY A 501 -16.45 11.20 13.04
N VAL A 502 -17.48 10.44 12.63
CA VAL A 502 -17.94 9.26 13.37
C VAL A 502 -16.95 8.09 13.25
N PHE A 503 -16.42 7.60 14.39
CA PHE A 503 -15.43 6.52 14.41
C PHE A 503 -16.02 5.14 14.76
N THR A 504 -16.48 4.40 13.75
CA THR A 504 -17.07 3.07 13.91
C THR A 504 -16.10 1.95 13.57
N VAL A 505 -16.01 0.96 14.46
CA VAL A 505 -15.17 -0.24 14.29
C VAL A 505 -16.06 -1.46 14.02
N PRO A 506 -16.17 -1.96 12.78
CA PRO A 506 -17.05 -3.07 12.43
C PRO A 506 -16.46 -4.41 12.90
N VAL A 507 -16.61 -4.71 14.18
CA VAL A 507 -15.97 -5.85 14.88
C VAL A 507 -16.22 -7.18 14.16
N TRP A 508 -17.43 -7.40 13.63
CA TRP A 508 -17.78 -8.63 12.90
C TRP A 508 -17.06 -8.75 11.55
N ALA A 509 -16.91 -7.65 10.80
CA ALA A 509 -16.13 -7.63 9.56
C ALA A 509 -14.64 -7.89 9.86
N LEU A 510 -14.09 -7.26 10.89
CA LEU A 510 -12.71 -7.48 11.34
C LEU A 510 -12.46 -8.92 11.81
N LEU A 511 -13.44 -9.54 12.49
CA LEU A 511 -13.39 -10.96 12.85
C LEU A 511 -13.46 -11.86 11.61
N GLY A 512 -14.31 -11.53 10.63
CA GLY A 512 -14.38 -12.21 9.33
C GLY A 512 -13.04 -12.16 8.58
N ILE A 513 -12.42 -10.98 8.50
CA ILE A 513 -11.07 -10.77 7.95
C ILE A 513 -10.03 -11.63 8.68
N ALA A 514 -10.07 -11.66 10.02
CA ALA A 514 -9.15 -12.47 10.83
C ALA A 514 -9.31 -13.98 10.57
N VAL A 515 -10.54 -14.48 10.46
CA VAL A 515 -10.82 -15.88 10.12
C VAL A 515 -10.38 -16.20 8.68
N ALA A 516 -10.74 -15.36 7.71
CA ALA A 516 -10.38 -15.54 6.30
C ALA A 516 -8.86 -15.59 6.10
N ALA A 517 -8.10 -14.69 6.73
CA ALA A 517 -6.64 -14.70 6.65
C ALA A 517 -5.99 -15.91 7.35
N VAL A 518 -6.60 -16.44 8.42
CA VAL A 518 -6.15 -17.72 9.01
C VAL A 518 -6.42 -18.89 8.07
N LEU A 519 -7.61 -18.98 7.46
CA LEU A 519 -7.95 -20.00 6.46
C LEU A 519 -7.01 -19.96 5.25
N VAL A 520 -6.73 -18.75 4.73
CA VAL A 520 -5.78 -18.56 3.62
C VAL A 520 -4.34 -18.87 4.03
N GLY A 521 -3.93 -18.61 5.27
CA GLY A 521 -2.64 -19.07 5.81
C GLY A 521 -2.52 -20.60 5.88
N VAL A 522 -3.61 -21.30 6.20
CA VAL A 522 -3.68 -22.78 6.15
C VAL A 522 -3.58 -23.27 4.70
N ALA A 523 -4.34 -22.68 3.78
CA ALA A 523 -4.31 -23.02 2.36
C ALA A 523 -2.91 -22.80 1.75
N ALA A 524 -2.29 -21.66 2.04
CA ALA A 524 -0.94 -21.31 1.60
C ALA A 524 0.12 -22.33 2.03
N ALA A 525 -0.01 -22.83 3.27
CA ALA A 525 0.95 -23.78 3.83
C ALA A 525 0.66 -25.24 3.48
N TRP A 526 -0.52 -25.59 2.96
CA TRP A 526 -0.93 -26.97 2.69
C TRP A 526 -0.06 -27.67 1.64
N PHE A 527 0.23 -27.01 0.53
CA PHE A 527 1.10 -27.57 -0.52
C PHE A 527 2.57 -27.70 -0.04
N PRO A 528 3.22 -26.65 0.52
CA PRO A 528 4.53 -26.77 1.15
C PRO A 528 4.61 -27.84 2.26
N ALA A 529 3.58 -27.97 3.08
CA ALA A 529 3.52 -28.96 4.15
C ALA A 529 3.47 -30.41 3.62
N ARG A 530 2.79 -30.62 2.48
CA ARG A 530 2.83 -31.91 1.77
C ARG A 530 4.21 -32.19 1.18
N MET A 531 4.89 -31.20 0.60
CA MET A 531 6.29 -31.34 0.14
C MET A 531 7.23 -31.72 1.30
N ALA A 532 7.11 -31.06 2.46
CA ALA A 532 7.92 -31.34 3.64
C ALA A 532 7.67 -32.75 4.22
N ALA A 533 6.41 -33.22 4.18
CA ALA A 533 6.04 -34.56 4.61
C ALA A 533 6.46 -35.68 3.62
N ALA A 534 6.64 -35.34 2.34
CA ALA A 534 7.03 -36.30 1.30
C ALA A 534 8.51 -36.72 1.39
N VAL A 535 9.39 -35.86 1.93
CA VAL A 535 10.85 -36.07 2.01
C VAL A 535 11.20 -37.49 2.51
N PRO A 536 11.92 -38.32 1.73
CA PRO A 536 12.35 -39.64 2.17
C PRO A 536 13.40 -39.58 3.31
N PRO A 537 13.42 -40.54 4.26
CA PRO A 537 14.47 -40.59 5.28
C PRO A 537 15.82 -41.02 4.69
N LEU A 538 15.80 -41.87 3.66
CA LEU A 538 16.99 -42.48 3.07
C LEU A 538 17.87 -41.47 2.33
N ASP A 539 17.28 -40.52 1.58
CA ASP A 539 17.99 -39.39 0.95
C ASP A 539 18.95 -38.71 1.95
N ALA A 540 18.43 -38.35 3.12
CA ALA A 540 19.20 -37.63 4.15
C ALA A 540 20.26 -38.49 4.85
N VAL A 541 20.18 -39.82 4.77
CA VAL A 541 21.24 -40.74 5.26
C VAL A 541 22.28 -40.99 4.16
N ALA A 542 21.87 -41.02 2.89
CA ALA A 542 22.76 -41.21 1.74
C ALA A 542 23.77 -40.05 1.63
N ASP A 543 23.32 -38.80 1.80
CA ASP A 543 24.21 -37.62 1.88
C ASP A 543 25.28 -37.78 2.97
N ILE A 544 24.88 -38.25 4.16
CA ILE A 544 25.79 -38.47 5.30
C ILE A 544 26.75 -39.64 5.00
N GLY A 545 26.29 -40.67 4.31
CA GLY A 545 27.14 -41.77 3.81
C GLY A 545 28.22 -41.27 2.86
N ALA A 546 27.86 -40.39 1.92
CA ALA A 546 28.81 -39.78 0.99
C ALA A 546 29.81 -38.86 1.71
N GLU A 547 29.34 -37.95 2.56
CA GLU A 547 30.20 -37.04 3.35
C GLU A 547 31.13 -37.78 4.32
N SER A 548 30.64 -38.84 4.99
CA SER A 548 31.47 -39.63 5.91
C SER A 548 32.51 -40.46 5.17
N ALA A 549 32.17 -41.04 4.01
CA ALA A 549 33.14 -41.72 3.14
C ALA A 549 34.21 -40.76 2.59
N LEU A 550 33.80 -39.58 2.09
CA LEU A 550 34.71 -38.55 1.56
C LEU A 550 35.63 -37.97 2.65
N SER A 551 35.10 -37.67 3.84
CA SER A 551 35.89 -37.17 4.97
C SER A 551 36.81 -38.24 5.56
N ALA A 552 36.40 -39.52 5.60
CA ALA A 552 37.29 -40.63 5.92
C ALA A 552 38.42 -40.79 4.90
N ARG A 553 38.12 -40.69 3.59
CA ARG A 553 39.12 -40.71 2.50
C ARG A 553 40.12 -39.55 2.63
N ARG A 554 39.64 -38.32 2.91
CA ARG A 554 40.48 -37.15 3.21
C ARG A 554 41.35 -37.35 4.48
N ARG A 555 40.83 -37.98 5.54
CA ARG A 555 41.62 -38.30 6.76
C ARG A 555 42.70 -39.35 6.48
N ARG A 556 42.42 -40.39 5.68
CA ARG A 556 43.43 -41.39 5.26
C ARG A 556 44.54 -40.75 4.41
N LEU A 557 44.20 -39.88 3.47
CA LEU A 557 45.17 -39.11 2.68
C LEU A 557 46.04 -38.21 3.57
N ARG A 558 45.43 -37.42 4.48
CA ARG A 558 46.17 -36.61 5.46
C ARG A 558 47.05 -37.42 6.42
N ARG A 559 46.75 -38.68 6.71
CA ARG A 559 47.65 -39.57 7.48
C ARG A 559 48.86 -40.02 6.66
N ARG A 560 48.70 -40.34 5.36
CA ARG A 560 49.85 -40.66 4.47
C ARG A 560 50.80 -39.48 4.30
N VAL A 561 50.27 -38.26 4.14
CA VAL A 561 51.07 -37.02 4.02
C VAL A 561 51.68 -36.56 5.36
N ARG A 562 51.33 -37.21 6.48
CA ARG A 562 51.79 -36.84 7.84
C ARG A 562 52.42 -38.01 8.61
N GLN A 563 52.95 -39.01 7.91
CA GLN A 563 53.99 -39.86 8.49
C GLN A 563 55.29 -39.04 8.51
N PRO A 564 55.95 -38.85 9.67
CA PRO A 564 57.27 -38.23 9.70
C PRO A 564 58.28 -39.14 9.01
N ALA A 565 59.23 -38.56 8.26
CA ALA A 565 60.44 -39.26 7.91
C ALA A 565 61.20 -39.65 9.19
N GLY A 566 61.77 -40.86 9.23
CA GLY A 566 62.49 -41.35 10.40
C GLY A 566 63.70 -40.49 10.75
N THR A 567 63.97 -40.33 12.05
CA THR A 567 65.18 -39.66 12.55
C THR A 567 66.45 -40.38 12.08
N PRO A 568 67.51 -39.67 11.65
CA PRO A 568 68.74 -40.29 11.22
C PRO A 568 69.51 -40.92 12.41
N GLY A 569 69.86 -42.20 12.28
CA GLY A 569 70.82 -42.92 13.13
C GLY A 569 72.19 -43.03 12.43
N PRO A 570 73.26 -43.35 13.17
CA PRO A 570 74.63 -43.06 12.73
C PRO A 570 75.10 -43.90 11.54
N ALA A 571 75.92 -43.27 10.69
CA ALA A 571 76.50 -43.90 9.52
C ALA A 571 77.51 -45.00 9.89
N THR A 572 77.27 -46.21 9.40
CA THR A 572 78.29 -47.24 9.19
C THR A 572 78.38 -47.51 7.69
N GLY A 573 79.61 -47.48 7.16
CA GLY A 573 79.83 -47.35 5.72
C GLY A 573 79.78 -48.67 4.96
N VAL A 574 78.74 -48.86 4.16
CA VAL A 574 78.77 -49.73 2.98
C VAL A 574 78.19 -48.94 1.80
N ARG A 575 78.90 -48.88 0.67
CA ARG A 575 78.35 -48.33 -0.58
C ARG A 575 77.56 -49.44 -1.30
N PRO A 576 76.26 -49.26 -1.59
CA PRO A 576 75.61 -49.96 -2.68
C PRO A 576 75.99 -49.32 -4.01
N GLU A 577 75.94 -50.09 -5.09
CA GLU A 577 76.11 -49.62 -6.47
C GLU A 577 74.94 -48.72 -6.93
N PRO A 578 75.11 -47.93 -8.01
CA PRO A 578 74.01 -47.16 -8.61
C PRO A 578 72.96 -48.10 -9.22
N VAL A 579 71.95 -48.48 -8.43
CA VAL A 579 70.76 -49.17 -8.92
C VAL A 579 70.05 -48.28 -9.92
N GLY A 580 69.87 -48.78 -11.15
CA GLY A 580 69.18 -48.07 -12.22
C GLY A 580 67.70 -47.80 -11.93
N PRO A 581 67.01 -47.01 -12.78
CA PRO A 581 65.58 -46.76 -12.62
C PRO A 581 64.79 -48.08 -12.63
N PRO A 582 63.74 -48.21 -11.79
CA PRO A 582 62.96 -49.44 -11.70
C PRO A 582 62.26 -49.74 -13.05
N PRO A 583 62.11 -51.03 -13.41
CA PRO A 583 61.46 -51.40 -14.67
C PRO A 583 60.01 -50.90 -14.69
N VAL A 584 59.68 -50.13 -15.73
CA VAL A 584 58.30 -49.72 -15.98
C VAL A 584 57.50 -50.96 -16.38
N ALA A 585 56.56 -51.37 -15.52
CA ALA A 585 55.65 -52.45 -15.86
C ALA A 585 54.82 -52.06 -17.10
N PRO A 586 54.72 -52.91 -18.13
CA PRO A 586 53.96 -52.58 -19.33
C PRO A 586 52.48 -52.42 -18.96
N VAL A 587 51.91 -51.26 -19.29
CA VAL A 587 50.47 -51.02 -19.18
C VAL A 587 49.78 -51.96 -20.18
N GLN A 588 48.98 -52.90 -19.67
CA GLN A 588 48.09 -53.68 -20.54
C GLN A 588 47.10 -52.73 -21.19
N ALA A 589 47.16 -52.63 -22.52
CA ALA A 589 46.09 -52.01 -23.29
C ALA A 589 44.79 -52.80 -23.10
N PRO A 590 43.61 -52.15 -23.09
CA PRO A 590 42.35 -52.87 -23.24
C PRO A 590 42.35 -53.65 -24.57
N PRO A 591 41.64 -54.79 -24.66
CA PRO A 591 41.64 -55.63 -25.86
C PRO A 591 41.13 -54.84 -27.07
N THR A 592 41.90 -54.84 -28.15
CA THR A 592 41.46 -54.29 -29.44
C THR A 592 40.54 -55.28 -30.14
N GLU A 593 39.25 -54.99 -30.17
CA GLU A 593 38.34 -55.60 -31.14
C GLU A 593 38.78 -55.24 -32.57
N PRO A 594 38.62 -56.16 -33.55
CA PRO A 594 38.99 -55.90 -34.93
C PRO A 594 38.07 -54.82 -35.53
N VAL A 595 38.66 -53.90 -36.30
CA VAL A 595 37.91 -52.83 -36.99
C VAL A 595 37.07 -53.44 -38.11
N GLY A 596 35.78 -53.67 -37.83
CA GLY A 596 34.77 -54.02 -38.81
C GLY A 596 34.43 -52.84 -39.74
N ALA A 597 33.85 -53.16 -40.90
CA ALA A 597 33.40 -52.20 -41.90
C ALA A 597 32.34 -51.23 -41.33
N PRO A 598 32.19 -50.00 -41.88
CA PRO A 598 31.23 -49.01 -41.39
C PRO A 598 29.79 -49.54 -41.43
N VAL A 599 29.19 -49.70 -40.26
CA VAL A 599 27.79 -50.13 -40.10
C VAL A 599 26.88 -48.95 -40.48
N THR A 600 26.20 -49.09 -41.62
CA THR A 600 25.09 -48.21 -41.98
C THR A 600 23.99 -48.31 -40.92
N PRO A 601 23.35 -47.19 -40.51
CA PRO A 601 22.21 -47.27 -39.60
C PRO A 601 21.08 -48.10 -40.23
N PRO A 602 20.28 -48.83 -39.43
CA PRO A 602 19.10 -49.52 -39.94
C PRO A 602 18.10 -48.50 -40.52
N PRO A 603 17.29 -48.88 -41.52
CA PRO A 603 16.26 -48.01 -42.06
C PRO A 603 15.28 -47.58 -40.96
N PHE A 604 14.84 -46.33 -41.02
CA PHE A 604 13.88 -45.75 -40.09
C PHE A 604 12.53 -46.50 -40.18
N ASP A 605 12.07 -47.05 -39.06
CA ASP A 605 10.77 -47.73 -38.94
C ASP A 605 9.68 -46.70 -38.58
N PRO A 606 8.83 -46.26 -39.52
CA PRO A 606 7.82 -45.23 -39.24
C PRO A 606 6.66 -45.76 -38.38
N SER A 607 6.52 -47.08 -38.19
CA SER A 607 5.40 -47.68 -37.43
C SER A 607 5.46 -47.45 -35.92
N ARG A 608 6.54 -46.83 -35.42
CA ARG A 608 6.79 -46.57 -33.99
C ARG A 608 6.62 -45.10 -33.56
N LEU A 609 6.17 -44.24 -34.47
CA LEU A 609 5.80 -42.86 -34.12
C LEU A 609 4.46 -42.86 -33.36
N PRO A 610 4.32 -42.12 -32.25
CA PRO A 610 3.01 -41.89 -31.63
C PRO A 610 2.15 -41.04 -32.59
N SER A 611 0.89 -41.46 -32.77
CA SER A 611 -0.02 -40.85 -33.75
C SER A 611 -0.18 -39.34 -33.56
N PRO A 612 0.01 -38.50 -34.59
CA PRO A 612 -0.26 -37.07 -34.49
C PRO A 612 -1.76 -36.81 -34.34
N VAL A 613 -2.13 -35.92 -33.42
CA VAL A 613 -3.52 -35.43 -33.30
C VAL A 613 -3.82 -34.53 -34.51
N HIS A 614 -4.96 -34.76 -35.15
CA HIS A 614 -5.40 -33.96 -36.30
C HIS A 614 -5.60 -32.49 -35.92
N LEU A 615 -4.85 -31.60 -36.57
CA LEU A 615 -5.25 -30.23 -36.87
C LEU A 615 -5.34 -30.12 -38.39
N GLY A 616 -6.55 -29.86 -38.90
CA GLY A 616 -6.81 -29.77 -40.33
C GLY A 616 -6.21 -28.49 -40.92
N ALA A 617 -5.53 -28.63 -42.06
CA ALA A 617 -5.07 -27.47 -42.82
C ALA A 617 -6.23 -26.85 -43.60
N ALA A 618 -6.35 -25.52 -43.53
CA ALA A 618 -7.11 -24.72 -44.49
C ALA A 618 -6.11 -24.01 -45.43
N THR A 619 -6.30 -24.16 -46.73
CA THR A 619 -5.38 -23.64 -47.76
C THR A 619 -5.58 -22.16 -48.05
N VAL A 620 -4.48 -21.44 -48.30
CA VAL A 620 -4.49 -20.06 -48.79
C VAL A 620 -4.77 -20.04 -50.29
N VAL A 621 -5.72 -19.20 -50.73
CA VAL A 621 -5.90 -18.73 -52.10
C VAL A 621 -6.29 -17.24 -52.05
N GLU A 622 -5.80 -16.44 -53.00
CA GLU A 622 -6.00 -14.98 -53.05
C GLU A 622 -7.39 -14.54 -53.55
N PRO A 623 -7.81 -13.29 -53.26
CA PRO A 623 -9.16 -12.82 -53.55
C PRO A 623 -9.38 -12.43 -55.01
N THR A 624 -10.48 -12.93 -55.60
CA THR A 624 -11.09 -12.36 -56.80
C THR A 624 -12.61 -12.31 -56.65
N GLY A 625 -13.21 -11.20 -57.05
CA GLY A 625 -14.62 -11.12 -57.45
C GLY A 625 -14.71 -10.76 -58.95
N PRO A 626 -15.88 -10.38 -59.48
CA PRO A 626 -17.22 -10.31 -58.87
C PRO A 626 -18.30 -11.12 -59.64
N ALA A 627 -19.54 -11.23 -59.12
CA ALA A 627 -20.80 -11.20 -59.92
C ALA A 627 -22.11 -11.39 -59.11
N ALA A 628 -23.15 -10.66 -59.52
CA ALA A 628 -24.61 -10.93 -59.51
C ALA A 628 -25.28 -11.94 -58.53
N GLN A 629 -26.15 -11.42 -57.63
CA GLN A 629 -27.65 -11.43 -57.67
C GLN A 629 -28.46 -12.71 -58.04
N PRO A 630 -29.79 -12.81 -57.73
CA PRO A 630 -30.69 -11.91 -56.94
C PRO A 630 -31.68 -12.64 -55.96
N VAL A 631 -32.69 -11.90 -55.43
CA VAL A 631 -33.97 -12.40 -54.80
C VAL A 631 -33.84 -13.03 -53.39
N ALA A 632 -34.65 -12.76 -52.36
CA ALA A 632 -35.59 -11.67 -51.96
C ALA A 632 -35.87 -11.85 -50.43
N GLY A 633 -36.47 -10.91 -49.68
CA GLY A 633 -36.92 -9.54 -49.98
C GLY A 633 -37.79 -8.98 -48.83
N GLY A 634 -38.01 -7.66 -48.81
CA GLY A 634 -38.81 -6.95 -47.79
C GLY A 634 -38.02 -6.58 -46.52
N SER A 635 -38.19 -5.39 -45.92
CA SER A 635 -38.91 -4.20 -46.38
C SER A 635 -38.44 -2.95 -45.63
N ALA A 636 -38.20 -1.86 -46.34
CA ALA A 636 -37.93 -0.52 -45.78
C ALA A 636 -39.09 0.45 -46.11
N PRO A 637 -39.23 1.54 -45.34
CA PRO A 637 -39.01 2.90 -45.89
C PRO A 637 -37.69 3.49 -45.35
N ALA A 638 -36.89 4.31 -46.05
CA ALA A 638 -37.17 5.66 -46.62
C ALA A 638 -37.59 6.67 -45.54
N THR A 639 -37.00 7.85 -45.35
CA THR A 639 -36.18 8.77 -46.18
C THR A 639 -35.22 9.56 -45.24
N GLY A 640 -34.26 10.41 -45.63
CA GLY A 640 -33.80 10.95 -46.92
C GLY A 640 -32.99 12.25 -46.72
N GLN A 641 -32.38 12.78 -47.79
CA GLN A 641 -31.74 14.11 -47.91
C GLN A 641 -30.38 14.42 -47.22
N ARG A 642 -29.49 15.02 -48.02
CA ARG A 642 -28.38 15.92 -47.66
C ARG A 642 -28.52 17.17 -48.54
N PRO A 643 -28.20 18.37 -48.02
CA PRO A 643 -27.20 19.24 -48.66
C PRO A 643 -26.12 19.66 -47.61
N ALA A 644 -24.89 20.13 -47.87
CA ALA A 644 -24.33 21.03 -48.89
C ALA A 644 -24.76 22.51 -48.70
N VAL A 645 -23.90 23.54 -48.76
CA VAL A 645 -22.42 23.66 -48.86
C VAL A 645 -22.03 25.09 -48.44
N THR A 646 -20.83 25.33 -47.85
CA THR A 646 -19.88 26.47 -48.10
C THR A 646 -18.82 26.59 -47.00
N GLY A 647 -17.56 26.88 -47.36
CA GLY A 647 -16.46 27.22 -46.43
C GLY A 647 -15.10 26.63 -46.87
N PRO A 648 -14.06 27.44 -47.21
CA PRO A 648 -12.86 26.93 -47.89
C PRO A 648 -11.69 26.52 -46.97
N VAL A 649 -10.79 25.71 -47.54
CA VAL A 649 -9.56 25.17 -46.92
C VAL A 649 -8.35 26.04 -47.24
N GLN A 650 -7.37 26.10 -46.32
CA GLN A 650 -5.95 26.26 -46.66
C GLN A 650 -5.06 25.25 -45.89
N PRO A 651 -3.85 24.92 -46.40
CA PRO A 651 -3.18 23.66 -46.06
C PRO A 651 -1.90 23.80 -45.21
N GLU A 652 -1.41 22.67 -44.69
CA GLU A 652 0.00 22.50 -44.30
C GLU A 652 0.94 22.60 -45.52
N PRO A 653 2.25 22.82 -45.28
CA PRO A 653 3.18 21.76 -45.68
C PRO A 653 4.28 21.45 -44.64
N SER A 654 5.01 20.38 -44.90
CA SER A 654 6.00 19.75 -44.00
C SER A 654 7.42 19.69 -44.61
N VAL A 655 8.37 19.09 -43.86
CA VAL A 655 9.66 18.48 -44.29
C VAL A 655 11.01 19.22 -44.04
N ALA A 656 11.93 18.46 -43.41
CA ALA A 656 13.42 18.48 -43.45
C ALA A 656 14.29 19.48 -42.64
N GLN A 657 15.42 18.92 -42.16
CA GLN A 657 16.70 19.59 -41.82
C GLN A 657 17.68 19.38 -43.01
N PRO A 658 18.81 20.14 -43.16
CA PRO A 658 20.07 19.72 -42.50
C PRO A 658 21.19 20.79 -42.24
N VAL A 659 21.97 20.59 -41.16
CA VAL A 659 23.47 20.60 -41.09
C VAL A 659 24.33 21.84 -41.49
N ALA A 660 25.21 22.27 -40.54
CA ALA A 660 26.62 22.76 -40.65
C ALA A 660 27.05 24.27 -40.72
N ILE A 661 27.97 24.60 -39.77
CA ILE A 661 29.28 25.33 -39.90
C ILE A 661 29.39 26.90 -39.82
N ALA A 662 30.08 27.33 -38.74
CA ALA A 662 31.10 28.39 -38.53
C ALA A 662 30.86 29.94 -38.60
N ASP A 663 31.32 30.58 -37.51
CA ASP A 663 32.14 31.82 -37.34
C ASP A 663 31.67 33.27 -37.67
N ALA A 664 32.20 34.19 -36.82
CA ALA A 664 32.41 35.65 -36.98
C ALA A 664 31.18 36.60 -36.94
N THR A 665 31.21 37.84 -36.36
CA THR A 665 32.21 38.58 -35.54
C THR A 665 31.58 39.83 -34.88
N ALA A 666 32.09 40.24 -33.69
CA ALA A 666 31.99 41.58 -33.04
C ALA A 666 30.57 42.13 -32.72
N GLY A 667 30.35 43.02 -31.74
CA GLY A 667 31.17 43.67 -30.69
C GLY A 667 30.19 44.40 -29.71
N GLU A 668 30.57 45.04 -28.61
CA GLU A 668 31.87 45.35 -27.97
C GLU A 668 31.70 45.29 -26.44
N ASP A 669 32.78 45.09 -25.67
CA ASP A 669 32.76 45.03 -24.19
C ASP A 669 34.03 45.73 -23.63
N PRO A 670 33.97 46.66 -22.65
CA PRO A 670 35.09 47.58 -22.39
C PRO A 670 35.96 47.20 -21.17
N TRP A 671 37.22 46.80 -21.43
CA TRP A 671 38.38 46.74 -20.50
C TRP A 671 38.23 45.77 -19.29
N GLY A 672 39.19 44.89 -18.94
CA GLY A 672 40.66 45.03 -18.92
C GLY A 672 41.07 45.86 -17.70
N ASP A 673 41.83 45.43 -16.70
CA ASP A 673 42.77 44.31 -16.47
C ASP A 673 42.99 44.20 -14.92
N GLN A 674 43.79 43.34 -14.26
CA GLN A 674 44.30 41.97 -14.42
C GLN A 674 45.15 41.64 -13.14
N ILE A 675 45.69 40.41 -13.05
CA ILE A 675 46.85 40.00 -12.21
C ILE A 675 46.63 39.70 -10.69
N ARG A 676 47.05 38.46 -10.38
CA ARG A 676 47.21 37.75 -9.10
C ARG A 676 48.19 38.44 -8.13
N GLN A 677 48.03 38.30 -6.80
CA GLN A 677 49.05 37.67 -5.91
C GLN A 677 48.70 37.54 -4.39
N THR A 678 49.18 36.43 -3.81
CA THR A 678 49.61 36.10 -2.41
C THR A 678 49.03 36.74 -1.11
N ARG A 679 48.84 35.84 -0.12
CA ARG A 679 48.88 36.00 1.38
C ARG A 679 49.82 37.12 1.92
N PRO A 680 49.51 37.79 3.06
CA PRO A 680 49.70 37.22 4.43
C PRO A 680 48.68 37.67 5.54
N ALA A 681 48.32 36.83 6.52
CA ALA A 681 48.78 36.77 7.94
C ALA A 681 47.94 37.54 9.01
N ARG A 682 48.07 37.16 10.30
CA ARG A 682 47.42 37.76 11.50
C ARG A 682 48.28 38.91 12.08
N PRO A 683 47.68 39.89 12.78
CA PRO A 683 47.97 40.09 14.23
C PRO A 683 46.73 40.58 15.07
N VAL A 684 46.50 40.12 16.32
CA VAL A 684 46.92 40.64 17.67
C VAL A 684 45.85 41.54 18.38
N VAL A 685 45.85 41.54 19.72
CA VAL A 685 44.92 42.18 20.70
C VAL A 685 45.77 42.97 21.73
N PRO A 686 45.44 44.23 22.13
CA PRO A 686 44.97 44.55 23.52
C PRO A 686 44.14 45.90 23.63
N PRO A 687 43.90 46.54 24.81
CA PRO A 687 43.13 46.08 25.99
C PRO A 687 42.19 47.16 26.67
N GLY A 688 41.35 46.73 27.64
CA GLY A 688 40.80 47.55 28.77
C GLY A 688 39.45 48.27 28.56
N GLY A 689 38.58 48.50 29.57
CA GLY A 689 38.58 48.03 30.97
C GLY A 689 37.33 48.47 31.80
N GLU A 690 36.92 47.63 32.77
CA GLU A 690 36.19 47.85 34.06
C GLU A 690 34.97 48.81 34.21
N ASP A 691 33.82 48.31 34.74
CA ASP A 691 33.24 48.70 36.07
C ASP A 691 31.98 47.91 36.56
N VAL A 692 31.57 48.04 37.85
CA VAL A 692 30.86 47.04 38.72
C VAL A 692 30.13 47.69 39.97
N PRO A 693 29.02 47.22 40.63
CA PRO A 693 27.87 46.31 40.32
C PRO A 693 26.43 46.80 40.83
N PRO A 694 25.53 46.19 41.70
CA PRO A 694 24.04 46.41 41.62
C PRO A 694 23.14 46.55 42.92
N ALA A 695 21.80 46.58 42.73
CA ALA A 695 20.67 46.09 43.61
C ALA A 695 19.92 46.97 44.68
N SER A 696 18.62 46.62 44.91
CA SER A 696 17.65 47.04 46.00
C SER A 696 17.05 48.48 45.96
N PRO A 697 15.97 48.86 46.73
CA PRO A 697 15.28 48.18 47.86
C PRO A 697 13.71 48.24 47.98
N ALA A 698 13.11 47.41 48.87
CA ALA A 698 11.90 47.62 49.74
C ALA A 698 11.61 46.31 50.55
N ALA A 699 11.52 46.21 51.90
CA ALA A 699 10.70 46.84 52.95
C ALA A 699 9.26 46.25 53.11
N ALA A 700 8.74 45.82 54.27
CA ALA A 700 9.29 45.60 55.63
C ALA A 700 8.35 44.69 56.51
N GLY A 701 8.82 44.11 57.65
CA GLY A 701 7.98 43.38 58.64
C GLY A 701 8.72 42.48 59.66
N GLN A 702 8.22 42.33 60.91
CA GLN A 702 8.81 41.63 62.08
C GLN A 702 7.69 41.24 63.11
N PRO A 703 7.95 40.58 64.28
CA PRO A 703 8.82 39.44 64.65
C PRO A 703 8.14 38.39 65.60
N GLY A 704 8.83 37.31 66.05
CA GLY A 704 8.47 36.57 67.31
C GLY A 704 8.74 35.03 67.35
N PRO A 705 9.02 34.37 68.51
CA PRO A 705 9.76 33.08 68.52
C PRO A 705 9.27 31.91 69.45
N SER A 706 10.04 30.80 69.42
CA SER A 706 10.09 29.56 70.28
C SER A 706 9.36 28.30 69.77
N GLY A 707 9.89 27.06 69.92
CA GLY A 707 11.22 26.62 70.41
C GLY A 707 11.49 25.08 70.38
N ALA A 708 12.77 24.69 70.53
CA ALA A 708 13.37 23.41 71.01
C ALA A 708 13.03 21.99 70.41
N THR A 709 13.87 21.51 69.46
CA THR A 709 14.84 20.36 69.51
C THR A 709 14.71 19.17 70.52
N PRO A 710 15.37 17.97 70.31
CA PRO A 710 15.88 17.26 69.09
C PRO A 710 15.80 15.68 69.12
N GLU A 711 16.67 15.00 68.35
CA GLU A 711 17.04 13.53 68.30
C GLU A 711 16.11 12.56 67.52
N GLY A 712 16.58 11.51 66.82
CA GLY A 712 17.95 10.98 66.60
C GLY A 712 18.07 10.02 65.38
N VAL A 713 19.29 9.52 65.07
CA VAL A 713 19.73 8.82 63.82
C VAL A 713 20.65 7.64 64.23
N PRO A 714 20.64 6.40 63.66
CA PRO A 714 21.04 6.10 62.26
C PRO A 714 20.46 4.82 61.57
N SER A 715 21.00 4.54 60.37
CA SER A 715 20.89 3.29 59.55
C SER A 715 22.30 2.64 59.44
N PRO A 716 22.62 1.57 58.66
CA PRO A 716 21.81 0.55 57.96
C PRO A 716 22.27 -0.92 58.23
N ALA A 717 21.59 -1.94 57.66
CA ALA A 717 22.12 -3.32 57.59
C ALA A 717 21.56 -4.17 56.42
N VAL A 718 22.32 -5.20 55.99
CA VAL A 718 22.01 -6.17 54.92
C VAL A 718 22.19 -7.59 55.46
N PRO A 719 21.46 -8.60 54.94
CA PRO A 719 22.00 -9.97 54.93
C PRO A 719 21.96 -10.66 53.57
N ARG A 720 22.98 -11.50 53.33
CA ARG A 720 23.19 -12.35 52.15
C ARG A 720 23.48 -13.78 52.63
N ARG A 721 22.69 -14.79 52.21
CA ARG A 721 22.99 -16.25 52.31
C ARG A 721 21.93 -17.01 51.47
N ALA A 722 22.09 -18.23 50.94
CA ALA A 722 23.19 -19.05 50.41
C ALA A 722 22.92 -20.56 50.66
N ALA A 723 22.65 -21.29 49.57
CA ALA A 723 22.89 -22.73 49.34
C ALA A 723 22.40 -23.83 50.33
N SER A 724 21.46 -24.67 49.86
CA SER A 724 21.56 -26.15 49.80
C SER A 724 20.46 -26.67 48.85
N ARG A 725 20.66 -27.58 47.88
CA ARG A 725 21.11 -28.99 47.90
C ARG A 725 20.18 -29.95 48.67
N ARG A 726 19.22 -30.56 47.95
CA ARG A 726 18.84 -31.98 48.11
C ARG A 726 18.21 -32.51 46.81
N SER A 727 18.18 -33.84 46.69
CA SER A 727 17.88 -34.58 45.46
C SER A 727 16.80 -35.62 45.67
N ARG A 728 15.98 -35.85 44.64
CA ARG A 728 15.51 -37.16 44.19
C ARG A 728 15.24 -37.11 42.69
#